data_AF-A0A1F1I983-F1
#
_entry.id   AF-A0A1F1I983-F1
#
_cell.length_a   1.000
_cell.length_b   1.000
_cell.length_c   1.000
_cell.angle_alpha   90.00
_cell.angle_beta   90.00
_cell.angle_gamma   90.00
#
_symmetry.space_group_name_H-M   'P 1'
#
loop_
_entity.id
_entity.type
_entity.pdbx_description
1 polymer ?
#
loop_
_entity_poly.entity_id
_entity_poly.type
_entity_poly.pdbx_seq_one_letter_code
_entity_poly.pdbx_strand_id
1 'polypeptide(L)'
;MTPDQHTADAERTALTALPGVEQVLSDAGLSRIIGRRVQAVHERVKPGRSIVVSWRALGADGTEPLDAPLTEAGHGWLMLTRDQDKADSALRRAERIGRADHVRVHRWDGDATVLWGSLWTDPALAVPLDRARAALAERRPDAAWTVLRHNPRRRVVVRVGDEVVRIHARRLDEPGGVVATVARWAAAGVPVVPLKPVGIKGTAASSPFWGAGDLQAVPVASAAAAAGEAVAAVHALSAGGSPLPPFVPDAPAAAEAIASSAAWLADAVRDAAAHLQPLLEASCAQDPAVELHGDWSPDQVLSAAADGTGGVRIIDVDRARTGPAAVDLGSWNAACRREELPALADAHAAGHARVHGEADRVTVLAWEAYAHLAAAVDPLRRRHADWAEQITGRVVHLRACLRELEAARAFAAGSDRPDDGSATSASSAPLGSSAPLGSPVASALPAGQSPLPVAPLRTALPPAEAEAEGRLWAVDRCWPSGAVGELAVEVSSGGALRAGHWRDGSLELLPADADSTLKALAPLVAAGGTVVSWRPRKRAVVRTTGAEAEAFTKVVRAGRAQGILDGIERARAFEAGFRTPQVLDSTEATVTFAALPGRSLHHESAFTAAEWDRAWAEIAEALAAARRTRPNGAAENAGIPAPAALPVHGPAQEAAVLADWLERTAAWTGAQPGFVRAVEKVGQTLRGLPAVGNVPTHRDLHDKQLLWDPELGPGLLDVDTACLGDPALDLGNLRAHALWRQRQGVWSAARADVVRRTVDELASAEGLPAPRIGLYEHATLLRLRCVYALRPRYAQAAADLEAELTGRL
;
A
#
# COMPACT_ATOMS: atom_id res chain seq x y z
N MET A 1 4.07 0.09 -37.73
CA MET A 1 4.10 -1.34 -38.10
C MET A 1 4.31 -2.14 -36.84
N THR A 2 3.56 -3.21 -36.63
CA THR A 2 3.82 -4.19 -35.57
C THR A 2 5.02 -5.05 -36.01
N PRO A 3 6.06 -5.23 -35.18
CA PRO A 3 7.09 -6.23 -35.46
C PRO A 3 6.48 -7.64 -35.43
N ASP A 4 7.12 -8.61 -36.08
CA ASP A 4 6.74 -10.00 -35.88
C ASP A 4 7.00 -10.43 -34.43
N GLN A 5 6.31 -11.49 -33.99
CA GLN A 5 6.31 -11.90 -32.58
C GLN A 5 7.72 -12.26 -32.07
N HIS A 6 8.59 -12.83 -32.92
CA HIS A 6 9.95 -13.18 -32.52
C HIS A 6 10.79 -11.93 -32.25
N THR A 7 10.70 -10.94 -33.14
CA THR A 7 11.34 -9.63 -32.97
C THR A 7 10.80 -8.91 -31.73
N ALA A 8 9.49 -8.93 -31.50
CA ALA A 8 8.86 -8.34 -30.32
C ALA A 8 9.36 -8.96 -29.00
N ASP A 9 9.48 -10.27 -28.93
CA ASP A 9 9.99 -10.97 -27.74
C ASP A 9 11.49 -10.69 -27.49
N ALA A 10 12.29 -10.56 -28.55
CA ALA A 10 13.70 -10.19 -28.46
C ALA A 10 13.88 -8.76 -27.93
N GLU A 11 13.13 -7.80 -28.48
CA GLU A 11 13.12 -6.40 -28.00
C GLU A 11 12.68 -6.31 -26.55
N ARG A 12 11.59 -7.00 -26.19
CA ARG A 12 11.06 -7.04 -24.83
C ARG A 12 12.08 -7.63 -23.84
N THR A 13 12.79 -8.68 -24.24
CA THR A 13 13.87 -9.29 -23.44
C THR A 13 14.97 -8.26 -23.17
N ALA A 14 15.40 -7.53 -24.19
CA ALA A 14 16.39 -6.46 -24.06
C ALA A 14 15.91 -5.33 -23.14
N LEU A 15 14.67 -4.85 -23.32
CA LEU A 15 14.06 -3.79 -22.50
C LEU A 15 13.90 -4.19 -21.03
N THR A 16 13.69 -5.48 -20.75
CA THR A 16 13.58 -5.97 -19.37
C THR A 16 14.91 -5.81 -18.62
N ALA A 17 16.06 -5.84 -19.33
CA ALA A 17 17.38 -5.53 -18.81
C ALA A 17 17.76 -6.30 -17.52
N LEU A 18 17.46 -7.61 -17.49
CA LEU A 18 17.77 -8.50 -16.37
C LEU A 18 18.56 -9.72 -16.88
N PRO A 19 19.70 -10.06 -16.25
CA PRO A 19 20.44 -11.28 -16.59
C PRO A 19 19.56 -12.53 -16.46
N GLY A 20 19.55 -13.39 -17.49
CA GLY A 20 18.80 -14.66 -17.51
C GLY A 20 17.29 -14.51 -17.72
N VAL A 21 16.79 -13.32 -18.05
CA VAL A 21 15.35 -13.08 -18.20
C VAL A 21 14.73 -13.85 -19.37
N GLU A 22 15.49 -14.13 -20.42
CA GLU A 22 15.07 -14.95 -21.57
C GLU A 22 14.67 -16.38 -21.13
N GLN A 23 15.29 -16.89 -20.06
CA GLN A 23 14.94 -18.18 -19.48
C GLN A 23 13.59 -18.10 -18.74
N VAL A 24 13.31 -17.00 -18.06
CA VAL A 24 12.03 -16.80 -17.34
C VAL A 24 10.89 -16.50 -18.30
N LEU A 25 11.18 -15.80 -19.40
CA LEU A 25 10.20 -15.37 -20.40
C LEU A 25 9.84 -16.46 -21.39
N SER A 26 10.52 -17.61 -21.42
CA SER A 26 10.15 -18.74 -22.27
C SER A 26 9.64 -19.91 -21.43
N ASP A 27 8.56 -20.59 -21.84
CA ASP A 27 8.04 -21.74 -21.11
C ASP A 27 9.06 -22.88 -21.03
N ALA A 28 9.89 -23.04 -22.07
CA ALA A 28 10.98 -24.02 -22.10
C ALA A 28 12.11 -23.66 -21.11
N GLY A 29 12.49 -22.39 -21.02
CA GLY A 29 13.47 -21.93 -20.03
C GLY A 29 12.94 -22.04 -18.60
N LEU A 30 11.68 -21.64 -18.40
CA LEU A 30 11.00 -21.72 -17.12
C LEU A 30 10.89 -23.16 -16.64
N SER A 31 10.56 -24.08 -17.55
CA SER A 31 10.54 -25.53 -17.29
C SER A 31 11.92 -26.08 -16.90
N ARG A 32 13.00 -25.61 -17.55
CA ARG A 32 14.37 -25.99 -17.20
C ARG A 32 14.76 -25.50 -15.80
N ILE A 33 14.41 -24.27 -15.44
CA ILE A 33 14.69 -23.72 -14.11
C ILE A 33 13.94 -24.52 -13.04
N ILE A 34 12.66 -24.78 -13.24
CA ILE A 34 11.82 -25.45 -12.24
C ILE A 34 12.11 -26.97 -12.18
N GLY A 35 12.69 -27.53 -13.25
CA GLY A 35 13.01 -28.96 -13.34
C GLY A 35 11.82 -29.83 -13.73
N ARG A 36 10.76 -29.24 -14.30
CA ARG A 36 9.57 -29.96 -14.81
C ARG A 36 8.87 -29.14 -15.87
N ARG A 37 8.04 -29.78 -16.71
CA ARG A 37 7.22 -29.06 -17.70
C ARG A 37 6.20 -28.17 -17.00
N VAL A 38 6.32 -26.87 -17.23
CA VAL A 38 5.40 -25.84 -16.75
C VAL A 38 5.09 -24.83 -17.85
N GLN A 39 4.06 -24.04 -17.62
CA GLN A 39 3.72 -22.87 -18.43
C GLN A 39 3.60 -21.63 -17.54
N ALA A 40 4.11 -20.50 -18.00
CA ALA A 40 3.86 -19.20 -17.39
C ALA A 40 2.42 -18.76 -17.64
N VAL A 41 1.71 -18.37 -16.57
CA VAL A 41 0.28 -17.98 -16.66
C VAL A 41 0.06 -16.50 -16.41
N HIS A 42 0.94 -15.88 -15.62
CA HIS A 42 0.89 -14.45 -15.35
C HIS A 42 2.28 -13.93 -15.02
N GLU A 43 2.56 -12.70 -15.40
CA GLU A 43 3.85 -12.07 -15.15
C GLU A 43 3.73 -10.61 -14.74
N ARG A 44 4.73 -10.17 -13.96
CA ARG A 44 4.89 -8.79 -13.51
C ARG A 44 6.35 -8.39 -13.63
N VAL A 45 6.62 -7.46 -14.53
CA VAL A 45 7.96 -6.94 -14.80
C VAL A 45 8.14 -5.58 -14.15
N LYS A 46 9.33 -5.36 -13.59
CA LYS A 46 9.92 -4.06 -13.27
C LYS A 46 11.27 -4.02 -13.98
N PRO A 47 11.37 -3.33 -15.14
CA PRO A 47 12.60 -3.30 -15.93
C PRO A 47 13.83 -2.98 -15.09
N GLY A 48 14.93 -3.69 -15.34
CA GLY A 48 16.21 -3.56 -14.64
C GLY A 48 16.23 -4.04 -13.18
N ARG A 49 15.07 -4.36 -12.57
CA ARG A 49 14.98 -4.72 -11.13
C ARG A 49 14.48 -6.11 -10.85
N SER A 50 13.35 -6.51 -11.44
CA SER A 50 12.77 -7.82 -11.16
C SER A 50 11.67 -8.24 -12.12
N ILE A 51 11.51 -9.54 -12.32
CA ILE A 51 10.32 -10.17 -12.87
C ILE A 51 9.77 -11.20 -11.89
N VAL A 52 8.44 -11.26 -11.76
CA VAL A 52 7.73 -12.28 -10.99
C VAL A 52 6.74 -12.96 -11.91
N VAL A 53 6.75 -14.29 -11.94
CA VAL A 53 5.89 -15.12 -12.78
C VAL A 53 5.12 -16.10 -11.90
N SER A 54 3.85 -16.33 -12.19
CA SER A 54 3.15 -17.53 -11.73
C SER A 54 3.16 -18.58 -12.83
N TRP A 55 3.34 -19.83 -12.43
CA TRP A 55 3.39 -20.96 -13.34
C TRP A 55 2.41 -22.05 -12.93
N ARG A 56 2.05 -22.90 -13.89
CA ARG A 56 1.30 -24.14 -13.67
C ARG A 56 2.02 -25.31 -14.30
N ALA A 57 1.89 -26.50 -13.72
CA ALA A 57 2.43 -27.72 -14.28
C ALA A 57 1.60 -28.20 -15.48
N LEU A 58 2.25 -28.79 -16.48
CA LEU A 58 1.61 -29.42 -17.62
C LEU A 58 1.64 -30.95 -17.50
N GLY A 59 0.64 -31.62 -18.08
CA GLY A 59 0.59 -33.08 -18.21
C GLY A 59 1.70 -33.64 -19.13
N ALA A 60 1.83 -34.97 -19.17
CA ALA A 60 2.83 -35.65 -20.00
C ALA A 60 2.61 -35.40 -21.51
N ASP A 61 1.36 -35.29 -21.91
CA ASP A 61 0.87 -34.94 -23.24
C ASP A 61 0.93 -33.43 -23.55
N GLY A 62 1.36 -32.61 -22.58
CA GLY A 62 1.43 -31.16 -22.71
C GLY A 62 0.07 -30.46 -22.62
N THR A 63 -1.00 -31.19 -22.32
CA THR A 63 -2.32 -30.59 -22.13
C THR A 63 -2.52 -30.12 -20.69
N GLU A 64 -3.45 -29.19 -20.53
CA GLU A 64 -3.95 -28.79 -19.22
C GLU A 64 -4.83 -29.91 -18.64
N PRO A 65 -4.59 -30.35 -17.40
CA PRO A 65 -5.64 -30.94 -16.60
C PRO A 65 -6.63 -29.83 -16.22
N LEU A 66 -7.57 -29.49 -17.11
CA LEU A 66 -8.70 -28.62 -16.75
C LEU A 66 -9.39 -29.24 -15.53
N ASP A 67 -9.60 -28.43 -14.50
CA ASP A 67 -10.22 -28.84 -13.22
C ASP A 67 -9.44 -29.83 -12.34
N ALA A 68 -8.15 -30.05 -12.57
CA ALA A 68 -7.38 -30.88 -11.66
C ALA A 68 -7.37 -30.32 -10.22
N PRO A 69 -7.51 -31.18 -9.20
CA PRO A 69 -7.32 -30.79 -7.82
C PRO A 69 -5.94 -30.15 -7.60
N LEU A 70 -5.91 -29.12 -6.76
CA LEU A 70 -4.74 -28.37 -6.35
C LEU A 70 -3.82 -29.31 -5.60
N THR A 71 -2.75 -29.71 -6.28
CA THR A 71 -1.62 -30.41 -5.68
C THR A 71 -0.56 -29.40 -5.25
N GLU A 72 0.28 -29.75 -4.28
CA GLU A 72 1.39 -28.89 -3.87
C GLU A 72 2.32 -28.54 -5.04
N ALA A 73 2.38 -29.37 -6.08
CA ALA A 73 3.28 -29.20 -7.20
C ALA A 73 2.58 -28.69 -8.48
N GLY A 74 1.27 -28.43 -8.45
CA GLY A 74 0.48 -28.07 -9.63
C GLY A 74 0.61 -26.61 -10.04
N HIS A 75 0.80 -25.71 -9.07
CA HIS A 75 0.95 -24.28 -9.29
C HIS A 75 2.08 -23.71 -8.45
N GLY A 76 2.68 -22.62 -8.91
CA GLY A 76 3.65 -21.90 -8.12
C GLY A 76 4.07 -20.57 -8.69
N TRP A 77 5.15 -20.06 -8.13
CA TRP A 77 5.69 -18.74 -8.45
C TRP A 77 7.19 -18.84 -8.70
N LEU A 78 7.70 -17.89 -9.46
CA LEU A 78 9.12 -17.64 -9.65
C LEU A 78 9.37 -16.13 -9.56
N MET A 79 10.50 -15.74 -8.99
CA MET A 79 11.01 -14.38 -8.98
C MET A 79 12.46 -14.38 -9.44
N LEU A 80 12.75 -13.60 -10.47
CA LEU A 80 14.10 -13.18 -10.83
C LEU A 80 14.28 -11.73 -10.39
N THR A 81 15.35 -11.41 -9.68
CA THR A 81 15.58 -10.05 -9.19
C THR A 81 17.05 -9.75 -8.94
N ARG A 82 17.45 -8.49 -9.17
CA ARG A 82 18.74 -7.93 -8.70
C ARG A 82 18.64 -7.29 -7.30
N ASP A 83 17.43 -7.26 -6.74
CA ASP A 83 17.15 -6.69 -5.42
C ASP A 83 17.30 -7.80 -4.36
N GLN A 84 18.47 -7.85 -3.73
CA GLN A 84 18.78 -8.87 -2.74
C GLN A 84 17.86 -8.77 -1.51
N ASP A 85 17.45 -7.58 -1.12
CA ASP A 85 16.51 -7.36 -0.02
C ASP A 85 15.15 -8.02 -0.31
N LYS A 86 14.72 -7.98 -1.57
CA LYS A 86 13.49 -8.62 -2.04
C LYS A 86 13.62 -10.15 -2.04
N ALA A 87 14.76 -10.69 -2.46
CA ALA A 87 15.08 -12.12 -2.39
C ALA A 87 15.08 -12.62 -0.94
N ASP A 88 15.84 -11.98 -0.07
CA ASP A 88 15.91 -12.35 1.35
C ASP A 88 14.57 -12.20 2.05
N SER A 89 13.76 -11.21 1.66
CA SER A 89 12.40 -11.04 2.16
C SER A 89 11.46 -12.16 1.73
N ALA A 90 11.70 -12.83 0.61
CA ALA A 90 10.94 -14.02 0.23
C ALA A 90 11.36 -15.22 1.10
N LEU A 91 12.67 -15.45 1.25
CA LEU A 91 13.22 -16.53 2.07
C LEU A 91 12.81 -16.43 3.54
N ARG A 92 12.95 -15.25 4.16
CA ARG A 92 12.49 -15.01 5.54
C ARG A 92 11.00 -15.28 5.74
N ARG A 93 10.18 -15.13 4.69
CA ARG A 93 8.73 -15.42 4.78
C ARG A 93 8.47 -16.92 4.70
N ALA A 94 9.20 -17.64 3.87
CA ALA A 94 9.16 -19.11 3.82
C ALA A 94 9.67 -19.74 5.12
N GLU A 95 10.75 -19.19 5.70
CA GLU A 95 11.29 -19.62 7.00
C GLU A 95 10.27 -19.46 8.12
N ARG A 96 9.53 -18.33 8.16
CA ARG A 96 8.51 -18.07 9.19
C ARG A 96 7.39 -19.11 9.20
N ILE A 97 7.13 -19.78 8.09
CA ILE A 97 6.11 -20.82 7.97
C ILE A 97 6.72 -22.23 7.96
N GLY A 98 8.02 -22.38 8.27
CA GLY A 98 8.70 -23.67 8.30
C GLY A 98 8.85 -24.33 6.93
N ARG A 99 8.82 -23.55 5.83
CA ARG A 99 8.91 -24.07 4.45
C ARG A 99 10.08 -23.48 3.66
N ALA A 100 11.16 -23.10 4.33
CA ALA A 100 12.35 -22.54 3.66
C ALA A 100 12.94 -23.52 2.62
N ASP A 101 13.03 -24.81 2.96
CA ASP A 101 13.57 -25.86 2.08
C ASP A 101 12.71 -26.15 0.85
N HIS A 102 11.47 -25.64 0.83
CA HIS A 102 10.53 -25.76 -0.27
C HIS A 102 10.62 -24.56 -1.24
N VAL A 103 11.48 -23.58 -0.96
CA VAL A 103 11.85 -22.50 -1.88
C VAL A 103 13.25 -22.78 -2.40
N ARG A 104 13.36 -22.92 -3.71
CA ARG A 104 14.64 -23.10 -4.39
C ARG A 104 15.22 -21.75 -4.76
N VAL A 105 16.54 -21.65 -4.71
CA VAL A 105 17.29 -20.43 -4.99
C VAL A 105 18.46 -20.79 -5.89
N HIS A 106 18.68 -19.95 -6.90
CA HIS A 106 19.87 -20.02 -7.75
C HIS A 106 20.37 -18.60 -8.02
N ARG A 107 21.69 -18.41 -7.98
CA ARG A 107 22.34 -17.14 -8.31
C ARG A 107 22.85 -17.23 -9.75
N TRP A 108 22.47 -16.27 -10.58
CA TRP A 108 23.01 -16.08 -11.92
C TRP A 108 24.17 -15.09 -11.90
N ASP A 109 24.98 -15.13 -12.95
CA ASP A 109 26.07 -14.18 -13.16
C ASP A 109 25.51 -12.73 -13.23
N GLY A 110 26.20 -11.77 -12.61
CA GLY A 110 25.82 -10.35 -12.61
C GLY A 110 24.82 -9.90 -11.53
N ASP A 111 24.91 -10.47 -10.33
CA ASP A 111 24.13 -10.13 -9.11
C ASP A 111 22.62 -10.41 -9.18
N ALA A 112 22.17 -11.21 -10.14
CA ALA A 112 20.77 -11.62 -10.23
C ALA A 112 20.51 -12.91 -9.44
N THR A 113 19.44 -12.92 -8.64
CA THR A 113 18.98 -14.11 -7.93
C THR A 113 17.62 -14.55 -8.48
N VAL A 114 17.50 -15.84 -8.78
CA VAL A 114 16.22 -16.49 -9.08
C VAL A 114 15.76 -17.35 -7.91
N LEU A 115 14.50 -17.20 -7.53
CA LEU A 115 13.85 -17.97 -6.47
C LEU A 115 12.53 -18.52 -6.99
N TRP A 116 12.18 -19.75 -6.63
CA TRP A 116 10.89 -20.31 -7.01
C TRP A 116 10.39 -21.32 -5.98
N GLY A 117 9.08 -21.53 -6.00
CA GLY A 117 8.42 -22.50 -5.13
C GLY A 117 6.98 -22.71 -5.54
N SER A 118 6.27 -23.56 -4.81
CA SER A 118 4.85 -23.80 -5.04
C SER A 118 3.98 -22.62 -4.60
N LEU A 119 2.70 -22.66 -4.94
CA LEU A 119 1.70 -21.69 -4.47
C LEU A 119 1.69 -21.57 -2.93
N TRP A 120 1.95 -22.68 -2.23
CA TRP A 120 2.01 -22.77 -0.77
C TRP A 120 3.25 -22.13 -0.15
N THR A 121 4.22 -21.72 -0.97
CA THR A 121 5.39 -20.94 -0.53
C THR A 121 5.43 -19.54 -1.11
N ASP A 122 4.34 -19.10 -1.77
CA ASP A 122 4.23 -17.73 -2.27
C ASP A 122 4.47 -16.75 -1.12
N PRO A 123 5.45 -15.81 -1.25
CA PRO A 123 5.87 -14.99 -0.13
C PRO A 123 4.74 -14.17 0.49
N ALA A 124 3.72 -13.77 -0.26
CA ALA A 124 2.62 -12.99 0.30
C ALA A 124 1.34 -13.80 0.54
N LEU A 125 1.19 -14.96 -0.12
CA LEU A 125 -0.06 -15.73 -0.10
C LEU A 125 0.00 -17.00 0.75
N ALA A 126 1.17 -17.55 1.07
CA ALA A 126 1.28 -18.81 1.79
C ALA A 126 0.48 -18.83 3.12
N VAL A 127 0.65 -17.79 3.96
CA VAL A 127 -0.07 -17.70 5.24
C VAL A 127 -1.59 -17.51 5.06
N PRO A 128 -2.07 -16.54 4.25
CA PRO A 128 -3.50 -16.44 3.93
C PRO A 128 -4.10 -17.74 3.39
N LEU A 129 -3.36 -18.45 2.53
CA LEU A 129 -3.81 -19.67 1.88
C LEU A 129 -3.94 -20.83 2.88
N ASP A 130 -2.94 -21.09 3.71
CA ASP A 130 -2.99 -22.13 4.74
C ASP A 130 -4.16 -21.87 5.73
N ARG A 131 -4.41 -20.61 6.09
CA ARG A 131 -5.52 -20.23 6.96
C ARG A 131 -6.89 -20.43 6.31
N ALA A 132 -7.04 -20.03 5.05
CA ALA A 132 -8.28 -20.25 4.32
C ALA A 132 -8.57 -21.75 4.17
N ARG A 133 -7.52 -22.55 3.90
CA ARG A 133 -7.64 -24.01 3.84
C ARG A 133 -8.10 -24.60 5.17
N ALA A 134 -7.48 -24.21 6.28
CA ALA A 134 -7.87 -24.68 7.61
C ALA A 134 -9.34 -24.33 7.94
N ALA A 135 -9.75 -23.08 7.69
CA ALA A 135 -11.12 -22.64 7.96
C ALA A 135 -12.17 -23.34 7.09
N LEU A 136 -11.82 -23.71 5.85
CA LEU A 136 -12.73 -24.44 4.96
C LEU A 136 -12.76 -25.93 5.25
N ALA A 137 -11.66 -26.52 5.76
CA ALA A 137 -11.62 -27.93 6.12
C ALA A 137 -12.63 -28.28 7.22
N GLU A 138 -12.95 -27.35 8.13
CA GLU A 138 -14.01 -27.53 9.14
C GLU A 138 -15.41 -27.71 8.53
N ARG A 139 -15.66 -27.06 7.39
CA ARG A 139 -16.97 -27.07 6.71
C ARG A 139 -17.04 -28.10 5.57
N ARG A 140 -15.91 -28.36 4.92
CA ARG A 140 -15.76 -29.03 3.62
C ARG A 140 -14.42 -29.80 3.58
N PRO A 141 -14.22 -30.83 4.43
CA PRO A 141 -12.93 -31.51 4.57
C PRO A 141 -12.46 -32.20 3.28
N ASP A 142 -13.39 -32.72 2.48
CA ASP A 142 -13.10 -33.50 1.26
C ASP A 142 -13.22 -32.71 -0.05
N ALA A 143 -13.47 -31.40 0.03
CA ALA A 143 -13.64 -30.59 -1.18
C ALA A 143 -12.31 -30.41 -1.91
N ALA A 144 -12.28 -30.81 -3.19
CA ALA A 144 -11.15 -30.51 -4.06
C ALA A 144 -11.06 -28.99 -4.31
N TRP A 145 -9.84 -28.48 -4.29
CA TRP A 145 -9.54 -27.08 -4.62
C TRP A 145 -9.06 -27.03 -6.06
N THR A 146 -9.51 -26.10 -6.88
CA THR A 146 -9.00 -25.89 -8.24
C THR A 146 -8.56 -24.44 -8.35
N VAL A 147 -7.35 -24.17 -8.82
CA VAL A 147 -6.90 -22.78 -8.99
C VAL A 147 -7.51 -22.21 -10.25
N LEU A 148 -8.31 -21.16 -10.10
CA LEU A 148 -8.88 -20.41 -11.22
C LEU A 148 -7.93 -19.30 -11.67
N ARG A 149 -7.29 -18.62 -10.71
CA ARG A 149 -6.37 -17.51 -11.01
C ARG A 149 -5.31 -17.37 -9.94
N HIS A 150 -4.04 -17.22 -10.34
CA HIS A 150 -2.94 -16.91 -9.43
C HIS A 150 -2.24 -15.63 -9.88
N ASN A 151 -2.35 -14.57 -9.07
CA ASN A 151 -1.55 -13.35 -9.22
C ASN A 151 -0.49 -13.36 -8.11
N PRO A 152 0.76 -13.71 -8.44
CA PRO A 152 1.77 -14.03 -7.44
C PRO A 152 2.01 -12.83 -6.52
N ARG A 153 2.11 -13.14 -5.23
CA ARG A 153 2.24 -12.17 -4.13
C ARG A 153 1.10 -11.17 -3.95
N ARG A 154 -0.05 -11.36 -4.61
CA ARG A 154 -1.21 -10.46 -4.50
C ARG A 154 -2.48 -11.18 -4.11
N ARG A 155 -2.92 -12.14 -4.92
CA ARG A 155 -4.14 -12.90 -4.70
C ARG A 155 -4.13 -14.23 -5.43
N VAL A 156 -4.89 -15.18 -4.92
CA VAL A 156 -5.26 -16.40 -5.61
C VAL A 156 -6.78 -16.60 -5.51
N VAL A 157 -7.38 -17.03 -6.60
CA VAL A 157 -8.80 -17.40 -6.67
C VAL A 157 -8.86 -18.90 -6.92
N VAL A 158 -9.60 -19.60 -6.08
CA VAL A 158 -9.74 -21.05 -6.12
C VAL A 158 -11.21 -21.43 -6.08
N ARG A 159 -11.59 -22.48 -6.78
CA ARG A 159 -12.89 -23.14 -6.67
C ARG A 159 -12.78 -24.25 -5.63
N VAL A 160 -13.75 -24.33 -4.72
CA VAL A 160 -13.82 -25.34 -3.64
C VAL A 160 -15.22 -25.93 -3.65
N GLY A 161 -15.42 -27.01 -4.42
CA GLY A 161 -16.75 -27.52 -4.75
C GLY A 161 -17.58 -26.50 -5.55
N ASP A 162 -18.72 -26.08 -5.01
CA ASP A 162 -19.63 -25.05 -5.56
C ASP A 162 -19.35 -23.62 -5.07
N GLU A 163 -18.25 -23.38 -4.34
CA GLU A 163 -17.84 -22.05 -3.89
C GLU A 163 -16.59 -21.56 -4.64
N VAL A 164 -16.53 -20.24 -4.88
CA VAL A 164 -15.34 -19.53 -5.34
C VAL A 164 -14.75 -18.78 -4.14
N VAL A 165 -13.50 -19.09 -3.81
CA VAL A 165 -12.78 -18.51 -2.68
C VAL A 165 -11.67 -17.60 -3.20
N ARG A 166 -11.73 -16.32 -2.80
CA ARG A 166 -10.73 -15.30 -3.09
C ARG A 166 -9.83 -15.15 -1.87
N ILE A 167 -8.52 -15.28 -2.06
CA ILE A 167 -7.51 -15.22 -0.99
C ILE A 167 -6.49 -14.16 -1.35
N HIS A 168 -6.37 -13.13 -0.52
CA HIS A 168 -5.56 -11.96 -0.80
C HIS A 168 -4.41 -11.84 0.20
N ALA A 169 -3.33 -11.20 -0.25
CA ALA A 169 -2.23 -10.79 0.63
C ALA A 169 -2.63 -9.63 1.55
N ARG A 170 -3.73 -8.93 1.25
CA ARG A 170 -4.31 -7.83 2.02
C ARG A 170 -5.65 -8.27 2.61
N ARG A 171 -6.12 -7.53 3.61
CA ARG A 171 -7.45 -7.71 4.18
C ARG A 171 -8.54 -7.31 3.19
N LEU A 172 -9.66 -8.02 3.26
CA LEU A 172 -10.84 -7.92 2.42
C LEU A 172 -12.03 -7.30 3.18
N ASP A 173 -11.95 -7.27 4.51
CA ASP A 173 -12.98 -6.89 5.47
C ASP A 173 -12.82 -5.47 6.03
N GLU A 174 -11.79 -4.73 5.60
CA GLU A 174 -11.65 -3.30 5.90
C GLU A 174 -12.80 -2.50 5.26
N PRO A 175 -13.14 -1.29 5.74
CA PRO A 175 -14.30 -0.53 5.24
C PRO A 175 -14.32 -0.31 3.71
N GLY A 176 -13.16 -0.13 3.09
CA GLY A 176 -12.98 -0.03 1.63
C GLY A 176 -12.63 -1.37 0.94
N GLY A 177 -12.63 -2.47 1.68
CA GLY A 177 -12.34 -3.81 1.19
C GLY A 177 -13.50 -4.44 0.44
N VAL A 178 -13.21 -5.46 -0.38
CA VAL A 178 -14.18 -6.13 -1.27
C VAL A 178 -15.42 -6.65 -0.53
N VAL A 179 -15.30 -7.18 0.70
CA VAL A 179 -16.45 -7.71 1.47
C VAL A 179 -17.39 -6.59 1.89
N ALA A 180 -16.83 -5.49 2.41
CA ALA A 180 -17.61 -4.33 2.83
C ALA A 180 -18.27 -3.63 1.64
N THR A 181 -17.57 -3.53 0.51
CA THR A 181 -18.10 -2.98 -0.75
C THR A 181 -19.25 -3.81 -1.30
N VAL A 182 -19.11 -5.14 -1.38
CA VAL A 182 -20.20 -6.04 -1.80
C VAL A 182 -21.42 -5.87 -0.88
N ALA A 183 -21.23 -5.83 0.44
CA ALA A 183 -22.34 -5.66 1.38
C ALA A 183 -23.06 -4.31 1.19
N ARG A 184 -22.30 -3.22 0.99
CA ARG A 184 -22.85 -1.87 0.77
C ARG A 184 -23.63 -1.78 -0.54
N TRP A 185 -23.08 -2.32 -1.62
CA TRP A 185 -23.75 -2.34 -2.93
C TRP A 185 -24.99 -3.21 -2.91
N ALA A 186 -24.94 -4.39 -2.27
CA ALA A 186 -26.11 -5.23 -2.08
C ALA A 186 -27.21 -4.50 -1.29
N ALA A 187 -26.86 -3.76 -0.24
CA ALA A 187 -27.80 -2.95 0.54
C ALA A 187 -28.42 -1.81 -0.28
N ALA A 188 -27.72 -1.33 -1.30
CA ALA A 188 -28.21 -0.36 -2.27
C ALA A 188 -29.01 -0.98 -3.44
N GLY A 189 -29.26 -2.30 -3.41
CA GLY A 189 -30.01 -3.01 -4.46
C GLY A 189 -29.19 -3.35 -5.70
N VAL A 190 -27.87 -3.11 -5.69
CA VAL A 190 -26.98 -3.50 -6.79
C VAL A 190 -26.88 -5.04 -6.82
N PRO A 191 -27.07 -5.69 -7.97
CA PRO A 191 -27.02 -7.13 -8.07
C PRO A 191 -25.57 -7.63 -8.04
N VAL A 192 -24.99 -7.77 -6.85
CA VAL A 192 -23.65 -8.35 -6.64
C VAL A 192 -23.71 -9.81 -6.23
N VAL A 193 -22.67 -10.60 -6.52
CA VAL A 193 -22.54 -11.94 -5.92
C VAL A 193 -22.23 -11.80 -4.42
N PRO A 194 -23.01 -12.42 -3.51
CA PRO A 194 -22.77 -12.29 -2.08
C PRO A 194 -21.41 -12.88 -1.70
N LEU A 195 -20.68 -12.17 -0.86
CA LEU A 195 -19.33 -12.52 -0.45
C LEU A 195 -19.27 -12.67 1.08
N LYS A 196 -18.86 -13.85 1.55
CA LYS A 196 -18.80 -14.20 2.97
C LYS A 196 -17.34 -14.37 3.41
N PRO A 197 -16.89 -13.74 4.52
CA PRO A 197 -15.56 -13.96 5.05
C PRO A 197 -15.25 -15.44 5.29
N VAL A 198 -14.00 -15.84 5.06
CA VAL A 198 -13.46 -17.17 5.35
C VAL A 198 -12.37 -17.05 6.40
N GLY A 199 -12.62 -17.66 7.57
CA GLY A 199 -11.74 -17.55 8.74
C GLY A 199 -11.78 -16.17 9.41
N ILE A 200 -10.91 -15.95 10.39
CA ILE A 200 -10.97 -14.80 11.31
C ILE A 200 -10.03 -13.64 10.98
N LYS A 201 -9.20 -13.76 9.94
CA LYS A 201 -8.13 -12.78 9.63
C LYS A 201 -8.50 -11.82 8.50
N GLY A 202 -9.68 -11.97 7.90
CA GLY A 202 -10.17 -11.07 6.88
C GLY A 202 -9.44 -11.13 5.53
N THR A 203 -8.52 -12.07 5.32
CA THR A 203 -7.74 -12.16 4.06
C THR A 203 -8.35 -13.09 3.01
N ALA A 204 -9.47 -13.74 3.33
CA ALA A 204 -10.14 -14.65 2.43
C ALA A 204 -11.66 -14.47 2.52
N ALA A 205 -12.33 -14.66 1.39
CA ALA A 205 -13.78 -14.62 1.32
C ALA A 205 -14.29 -15.59 0.24
N SER A 206 -15.49 -16.11 0.44
CA SER A 206 -16.16 -17.11 -0.40
C SER A 206 -17.43 -16.55 -0.99
N SER A 207 -17.71 -16.89 -2.23
CA SER A 207 -18.97 -16.62 -2.92
C SER A 207 -19.49 -17.90 -3.56
N PRO A 208 -20.82 -18.07 -3.75
CA PRO A 208 -21.32 -19.17 -4.56
C PRO A 208 -20.79 -19.07 -6.00
N PHE A 209 -20.60 -20.22 -6.63
CA PHE A 209 -20.44 -20.29 -8.08
C PHE A 209 -21.81 -20.01 -8.72
N TRP A 210 -21.90 -19.01 -9.60
CA TRP A 210 -23.19 -18.46 -10.05
C TRP A 210 -23.18 -18.17 -11.55
N GLY A 211 -24.33 -18.36 -12.21
CA GLY A 211 -24.56 -18.00 -13.60
C GLY A 211 -24.09 -19.03 -14.62
N ALA A 212 -24.45 -18.80 -15.88
CA ALA A 212 -24.08 -19.62 -17.04
C ALA A 212 -22.78 -19.17 -17.72
N GLY A 213 -22.26 -18.00 -17.34
CA GLY A 213 -21.07 -17.37 -17.90
C GLY A 213 -21.11 -15.85 -17.74
N ASP A 214 -20.00 -15.20 -18.06
CA ASP A 214 -19.93 -13.74 -18.15
C ASP A 214 -20.40 -13.22 -19.52
N LEU A 215 -20.67 -11.91 -19.62
CA LEU A 215 -21.19 -11.29 -20.84
C LEU A 215 -20.15 -11.14 -21.96
N GLN A 216 -18.86 -11.35 -21.69
CA GLN A 216 -17.88 -11.45 -22.76
C GLN A 216 -18.00 -12.82 -23.45
N ALA A 217 -18.12 -13.89 -22.67
CA ALA A 217 -18.27 -15.26 -23.20
C ALA A 217 -19.67 -15.54 -23.77
N VAL A 218 -20.71 -14.95 -23.18
CA VAL A 218 -22.12 -15.13 -23.59
C VAL A 218 -22.76 -13.76 -23.78
N PRO A 219 -22.51 -13.08 -24.91
CA PRO A 219 -22.98 -11.72 -25.14
C PRO A 219 -24.49 -11.70 -25.39
N VAL A 220 -25.23 -11.12 -24.44
CA VAL A 220 -26.69 -10.96 -24.54
C VAL A 220 -27.07 -9.51 -24.28
N ALA A 221 -27.75 -8.89 -25.25
CA ALA A 221 -28.11 -7.47 -25.19
C ALA A 221 -29.03 -7.11 -24.02
N SER A 222 -30.02 -7.94 -23.69
CA SER A 222 -30.90 -7.70 -22.53
C SER A 222 -30.12 -7.71 -21.20
N ALA A 223 -29.17 -8.63 -21.06
CA ALA A 223 -28.31 -8.71 -19.88
C ALA A 223 -27.31 -7.53 -19.83
N ALA A 224 -26.82 -7.05 -20.97
CA ALA A 224 -26.01 -5.83 -21.03
C ALA A 224 -26.79 -4.58 -20.64
N ALA A 225 -28.06 -4.46 -21.04
CA ALA A 225 -28.92 -3.39 -20.56
C ALA A 225 -29.12 -3.46 -19.04
N ALA A 226 -29.36 -4.66 -18.49
CA ALA A 226 -29.43 -4.86 -17.04
C ALA A 226 -28.10 -4.54 -16.34
N ALA A 227 -26.96 -4.80 -16.98
CA ALA A 227 -25.64 -4.42 -16.49
C ALA A 227 -25.48 -2.89 -16.44
N GLY A 228 -25.96 -2.18 -17.46
CA GLY A 228 -26.02 -0.72 -17.49
C GLY A 228 -26.84 -0.13 -16.35
N GLU A 229 -28.02 -0.71 -16.09
CA GLU A 229 -28.86 -0.35 -14.94
C GLU A 229 -28.15 -0.65 -13.60
N ALA A 230 -27.43 -1.78 -13.52
CA ALA A 230 -26.71 -2.18 -12.31
C ALA A 230 -25.52 -1.25 -12.00
N VAL A 231 -24.68 -0.90 -12.98
CA VAL A 231 -23.56 0.04 -12.77
C VAL A 231 -24.08 1.45 -12.52
N ALA A 232 -25.22 1.82 -13.13
CA ALA A 232 -25.92 3.04 -12.77
C ALA A 232 -26.35 3.06 -11.29
N ALA A 233 -26.88 1.97 -10.75
CA ALA A 233 -27.18 1.89 -9.33
C ALA A 233 -25.93 2.05 -8.45
N VAL A 234 -24.76 1.58 -8.89
CA VAL A 234 -23.47 1.86 -8.22
C VAL A 234 -23.15 3.35 -8.28
N HIS A 235 -23.26 3.97 -9.47
CA HIS A 235 -23.03 5.41 -9.68
C HIS A 235 -24.02 6.31 -8.92
N ALA A 236 -25.15 5.79 -8.42
CA ALA A 236 -26.06 6.55 -7.57
C ALA A 236 -25.51 6.75 -6.14
N LEU A 237 -24.48 5.99 -5.74
CA LEU A 237 -23.82 6.13 -4.45
C LEU A 237 -22.80 7.27 -4.52
N SER A 238 -23.00 8.30 -3.69
CA SER A 238 -22.09 9.44 -3.62
C SER A 238 -20.71 9.04 -3.07
N ALA A 239 -19.65 9.65 -3.60
CA ALA A 239 -18.32 9.56 -3.00
C ALA A 239 -18.25 10.18 -1.59
N GLY A 240 -19.16 11.10 -1.25
CA GLY A 240 -19.22 11.74 0.07
C GLY A 240 -19.51 10.74 1.17
N GLY A 241 -18.48 10.36 1.93
CA GLY A 241 -18.58 9.35 3.00
C GLY A 241 -18.32 7.91 2.54
N SER A 242 -17.99 7.70 1.25
CA SER A 242 -17.53 6.40 0.77
C SER A 242 -16.14 6.07 1.34
N PRO A 243 -15.90 4.84 1.82
CA PRO A 243 -14.57 4.41 2.27
C PRO A 243 -13.63 4.05 1.12
N LEU A 244 -14.12 4.10 -0.13
CA LEU A 244 -13.36 3.75 -1.32
C LEU A 244 -12.35 4.86 -1.68
N PRO A 245 -11.15 4.49 -2.16
CA PRO A 245 -10.14 5.47 -2.55
C PRO A 245 -10.55 6.23 -3.83
N PRO A 246 -10.13 7.49 -4.01
CA PRO A 246 -10.37 8.22 -5.25
C PRO A 246 -9.59 7.61 -6.41
N PHE A 247 -10.20 7.65 -7.59
CA PHE A 247 -9.56 7.37 -8.85
C PHE A 247 -8.65 8.53 -9.24
N VAL A 248 -7.43 8.21 -9.64
CA VAL A 248 -6.44 9.20 -10.11
C VAL A 248 -5.96 8.74 -11.49
N PRO A 249 -6.30 9.47 -12.58
CA PRO A 249 -5.79 9.15 -13.91
C PRO A 249 -4.29 9.41 -13.99
N ASP A 250 -3.57 8.46 -14.60
CA ASP A 250 -2.13 8.58 -14.87
C ASP A 250 -1.83 8.02 -16.27
N ALA A 251 -2.18 8.81 -17.28
CA ALA A 251 -1.92 8.48 -18.68
C ALA A 251 -0.40 8.39 -18.98
N PRO A 252 0.47 9.28 -18.46
CA PRO A 252 1.91 9.18 -18.65
C PRO A 252 2.49 7.85 -18.14
N ALA A 253 2.10 7.38 -16.96
CA ALA A 253 2.59 6.09 -16.45
C ALA A 253 2.06 4.91 -17.26
N ALA A 254 0.81 4.97 -17.74
CA ALA A 254 0.25 3.94 -18.63
C ALA A 254 1.01 3.88 -19.96
N ALA A 255 1.33 5.04 -20.56
CA ALA A 255 2.14 5.12 -21.77
C ALA A 255 3.55 4.57 -21.56
N GLU A 256 4.22 4.91 -20.45
CA GLU A 256 5.57 4.43 -20.18
C GLU A 256 5.61 2.93 -19.88
N ALA A 257 4.54 2.37 -19.29
CA ALA A 257 4.39 0.92 -19.14
C ALA A 257 4.35 0.20 -20.50
N ILE A 258 3.75 0.81 -21.52
CA ILE A 258 3.76 0.29 -22.89
C ILE A 258 5.13 0.50 -23.52
N ALA A 259 5.68 1.73 -23.46
CA ALA A 259 6.96 2.08 -24.08
C ALA A 259 8.12 1.22 -23.56
N SER A 260 8.10 0.84 -22.29
CA SER A 260 9.09 -0.06 -21.68
C SER A 260 8.94 -1.53 -22.05
N SER A 261 7.89 -1.91 -22.78
CA SER A 261 7.65 -3.29 -23.25
C SER A 261 7.51 -3.41 -24.77
N ALA A 262 7.15 -2.31 -25.45
CA ALA A 262 6.88 -2.22 -26.88
C ALA A 262 7.38 -0.88 -27.42
N ALA A 263 8.70 -0.76 -27.59
CA ALA A 263 9.36 0.49 -27.96
C ALA A 263 8.85 1.08 -29.29
N TRP A 264 8.39 0.24 -30.22
CA TRP A 264 7.79 0.67 -31.51
C TRP A 264 6.50 1.48 -31.36
N LEU A 265 5.90 1.51 -30.16
CA LEU A 265 4.70 2.30 -29.85
C LEU A 265 5.01 3.52 -28.99
N ALA A 266 6.25 3.72 -28.54
CA ALA A 266 6.59 4.67 -27.48
C ALA A 266 6.13 6.11 -27.78
N ASP A 267 6.45 6.64 -28.95
CA ASP A 267 6.06 8.00 -29.32
C ASP A 267 4.55 8.15 -29.42
N ALA A 268 3.89 7.17 -30.06
CA ALA A 268 2.44 7.13 -30.23
C ALA A 268 1.68 7.20 -28.91
N VAL A 269 2.13 6.45 -27.90
CA VAL A 269 1.45 6.37 -26.60
C VAL A 269 1.79 7.57 -25.72
N ARG A 270 3.00 8.13 -25.81
CA ARG A 270 3.39 9.34 -25.08
C ARG A 270 2.62 10.56 -25.58
N ASP A 271 2.49 10.71 -26.90
CA ASP A 271 1.68 11.78 -27.50
C ASP A 271 0.20 11.67 -27.09
N ALA A 272 -0.36 10.46 -27.16
CA ALA A 272 -1.72 10.19 -26.72
C ALA A 272 -1.91 10.50 -25.22
N ALA A 273 -0.96 10.13 -24.37
CA ALA A 273 -1.01 10.41 -22.94
C ALA A 273 -0.95 11.91 -22.63
N ALA A 274 -0.09 12.66 -23.32
CA ALA A 274 0.00 14.11 -23.18
C ALA A 274 -1.31 14.80 -23.58
N HIS A 275 -2.01 14.28 -24.59
CA HIS A 275 -3.33 14.78 -24.99
C HIS A 275 -4.43 14.43 -23.99
N LEU A 276 -4.42 13.20 -23.46
CA LEU A 276 -5.49 12.71 -22.58
C LEU A 276 -5.40 13.28 -21.17
N GLN A 277 -4.21 13.36 -20.56
CA GLN A 277 -4.06 13.68 -19.14
C GLN A 277 -4.85 14.92 -18.70
N PRO A 278 -4.78 16.08 -19.39
CA PRO A 278 -5.52 17.27 -18.98
C PRO A 278 -7.05 17.11 -19.06
N LEU A 279 -7.55 16.30 -20.01
CA LEU A 279 -8.98 16.04 -20.17
C LEU A 279 -9.51 15.16 -19.04
N LEU A 280 -8.72 14.14 -18.64
CA LEU A 280 -9.07 13.24 -17.55
C LEU A 280 -9.05 13.98 -16.20
N GLU A 281 -8.07 14.87 -16.00
CA GLU A 281 -7.99 15.74 -14.82
C GLU A 281 -9.17 16.71 -14.75
N ALA A 282 -9.56 17.32 -15.88
CA ALA A 282 -10.72 18.19 -15.96
C ALA A 282 -12.01 17.44 -15.61
N SER A 283 -12.24 16.25 -16.18
CA SER A 283 -13.39 15.39 -15.85
C SER A 283 -13.40 15.04 -14.35
N CYS A 284 -12.26 14.65 -13.76
CA CYS A 284 -12.18 14.37 -12.33
C CYS A 284 -12.48 15.59 -11.44
N ALA A 285 -12.21 16.80 -11.92
CA ALA A 285 -12.44 18.03 -11.16
C ALA A 285 -13.88 18.56 -11.30
N GLN A 286 -14.52 18.31 -12.45
CA GLN A 286 -15.81 18.91 -12.82
C GLN A 286 -16.99 17.97 -12.58
N ASP A 287 -16.80 16.67 -12.84
CA ASP A 287 -17.88 15.70 -12.76
C ASP A 287 -18.13 15.27 -11.30
N PRO A 288 -19.40 15.02 -10.93
CA PRO A 288 -19.72 14.47 -9.62
C PRO A 288 -18.98 13.15 -9.36
N ALA A 289 -18.29 13.07 -8.23
CA ALA A 289 -17.63 11.85 -7.80
C ALA A 289 -18.66 10.87 -7.19
N VAL A 290 -18.71 9.67 -7.76
CA VAL A 290 -19.59 8.57 -7.36
C VAL A 290 -18.76 7.34 -7.04
N GLU A 291 -19.35 6.32 -6.42
CA GLU A 291 -18.70 5.01 -6.35
C GLU A 291 -18.61 4.40 -7.75
N LEU A 292 -17.48 3.74 -8.02
CA LEU A 292 -17.13 3.12 -9.29
C LEU A 292 -16.78 1.66 -9.05
N HIS A 293 -17.07 0.80 -10.02
CA HIS A 293 -16.49 -0.53 -10.14
C HIS A 293 -14.98 -0.46 -10.37
N GLY A 294 -14.54 0.44 -11.24
CA GLY A 294 -13.14 0.72 -11.49
C GLY A 294 -12.42 -0.31 -12.37
N ASP A 295 -13.10 -1.33 -12.87
CA ASP A 295 -12.59 -2.26 -13.89
C ASP A 295 -13.77 -2.78 -14.71
N TRP A 296 -14.74 -1.91 -15.00
CA TRP A 296 -16.04 -2.34 -15.52
C TRP A 296 -15.93 -2.81 -16.97
N SER A 297 -16.29 -4.06 -17.22
CA SER A 297 -16.28 -4.70 -18.53
C SER A 297 -17.21 -5.92 -18.56
N PRO A 298 -17.57 -6.44 -19.76
CA PRO A 298 -18.50 -7.57 -19.88
C PRO A 298 -18.08 -8.84 -19.12
N ASP A 299 -16.78 -9.10 -18.96
CA ASP A 299 -16.26 -10.24 -18.18
C ASP A 299 -16.46 -10.09 -16.66
N GLN A 300 -16.90 -8.92 -16.18
CA GLN A 300 -17.21 -8.66 -14.76
C GLN A 300 -18.71 -8.81 -14.44
N VAL A 301 -19.51 -9.21 -15.42
CA VAL A 301 -20.95 -9.35 -15.29
C VAL A 301 -21.35 -10.76 -15.67
N LEU A 302 -21.83 -11.51 -14.70
CA LEU A 302 -22.38 -12.84 -14.91
C LEU A 302 -23.84 -12.74 -15.33
N SER A 303 -24.26 -13.61 -16.26
CA SER A 303 -25.67 -13.81 -16.59
C SER A 303 -26.21 -15.08 -15.92
N ALA A 304 -27.43 -15.03 -15.39
CA ALA A 304 -28.05 -16.19 -14.72
C ALA A 304 -28.25 -17.35 -15.70
N ALA A 305 -28.68 -17.05 -16.92
CA ALA A 305 -28.87 -18.00 -18.01
C ALA A 305 -28.20 -17.49 -19.30
N ALA A 306 -27.87 -18.42 -20.21
CA ALA A 306 -27.19 -18.10 -21.47
C ALA A 306 -28.08 -17.30 -22.44
N ASP A 307 -29.40 -17.32 -22.27
CA ASP A 307 -30.36 -16.54 -23.04
C ASP A 307 -30.64 -15.13 -22.45
N GLY A 308 -29.95 -14.76 -21.37
CA GLY A 308 -30.12 -13.49 -20.66
C GLY A 308 -31.32 -13.42 -19.73
N THR A 309 -32.05 -14.53 -19.53
CA THR A 309 -33.12 -14.59 -18.53
C THR A 309 -32.54 -14.74 -17.10
N GLY A 310 -33.31 -14.35 -16.08
CA GLY A 310 -32.92 -14.52 -14.67
C GLY A 310 -32.00 -13.44 -14.07
N GLY A 311 -31.61 -12.44 -14.87
CA GLY A 311 -30.86 -11.25 -14.43
C GLY A 311 -29.35 -11.42 -14.40
N VAL A 312 -28.65 -10.39 -13.92
CA VAL A 312 -27.18 -10.32 -13.90
C VAL A 312 -26.61 -10.30 -12.49
N ARG A 313 -25.31 -10.58 -12.36
CA ARG A 313 -24.54 -10.33 -11.12
C ARG A 313 -23.17 -9.71 -11.42
N ILE A 314 -22.83 -8.67 -10.67
CA ILE A 314 -21.51 -8.03 -10.67
C ILE A 314 -20.54 -8.86 -9.81
N ILE A 315 -19.32 -9.04 -10.32
CA ILE A 315 -18.20 -9.70 -9.63
C ILE A 315 -16.95 -8.80 -9.60
N ASP A 316 -15.90 -9.25 -8.90
CA ASP A 316 -14.54 -8.71 -8.99
C ASP A 316 -14.38 -7.20 -8.67
N VAL A 317 -15.12 -6.75 -7.65
CA VAL A 317 -15.14 -5.38 -7.11
C VAL A 317 -13.84 -4.95 -6.37
N ASP A 318 -12.73 -5.66 -6.60
CA ASP A 318 -11.42 -5.40 -5.99
C ASP A 318 -10.80 -4.05 -6.39
N ARG A 319 -11.29 -3.46 -7.49
CA ARG A 319 -10.83 -2.17 -8.01
C ARG A 319 -11.81 -1.03 -7.72
N ALA A 320 -12.81 -1.27 -6.88
CA ALA A 320 -13.80 -0.27 -6.53
C ALA A 320 -13.12 1.00 -5.97
N ARG A 321 -13.64 2.15 -6.37
CA ARG A 321 -13.06 3.48 -6.12
C ARG A 321 -14.13 4.57 -6.21
N THR A 322 -13.74 5.81 -6.00
CA THR A 322 -14.61 6.97 -6.25
C THR A 322 -14.09 7.81 -7.42
N GLY A 323 -14.98 8.41 -8.21
CA GLY A 323 -14.59 9.27 -9.35
C GLY A 323 -15.75 9.51 -10.31
N PRO A 324 -15.48 10.07 -11.50
CA PRO A 324 -16.50 10.29 -12.53
C PRO A 324 -17.08 8.95 -13.04
N ALA A 325 -18.40 8.86 -13.18
CA ALA A 325 -19.08 7.67 -13.72
C ALA A 325 -18.55 7.26 -15.11
N ALA A 326 -18.07 8.24 -15.88
CA ALA A 326 -17.52 8.01 -17.21
C ALA A 326 -16.28 7.09 -17.22
N VAL A 327 -15.59 6.90 -16.09
CA VAL A 327 -14.50 5.92 -15.95
C VAL A 327 -14.99 4.51 -16.27
N ASP A 328 -16.10 4.08 -15.69
CA ASP A 328 -16.65 2.73 -15.91
C ASP A 328 -17.29 2.61 -17.30
N LEU A 329 -17.96 3.66 -17.78
CA LEU A 329 -18.55 3.68 -19.13
C LEU A 329 -17.48 3.58 -20.22
N GLY A 330 -16.41 4.37 -20.11
CA GLY A 330 -15.28 4.31 -21.04
C GLY A 330 -14.60 2.93 -20.99
N SER A 331 -14.46 2.33 -19.81
CA SER A 331 -13.89 0.98 -19.69
C SER A 331 -14.75 -0.10 -20.36
N TRP A 332 -16.07 -0.01 -20.23
CA TRP A 332 -17.01 -0.91 -20.87
C TRP A 332 -16.96 -0.80 -22.40
N ASN A 333 -17.00 0.43 -22.92
CA ASN A 333 -16.94 0.68 -24.35
C ASN A 333 -15.63 0.19 -24.95
N ALA A 334 -14.51 0.46 -24.28
CA ALA A 334 -13.20 0.00 -24.72
C ALA A 334 -13.14 -1.54 -24.75
N ALA A 335 -13.81 -2.23 -23.82
CA ALA A 335 -13.91 -3.68 -23.84
C ALA A 335 -14.76 -4.17 -25.02
N CYS A 336 -15.97 -3.63 -25.19
CA CYS A 336 -16.84 -3.99 -26.31
C CYS A 336 -16.19 -3.73 -27.67
N ARG A 337 -15.43 -2.64 -27.82
CA ARG A 337 -14.71 -2.33 -29.06
C ARG A 337 -13.62 -3.36 -29.39
N ARG A 338 -12.88 -3.84 -28.38
CA ARG A 338 -11.84 -4.87 -28.58
C ARG A 338 -12.41 -6.23 -28.94
N GLU A 339 -13.55 -6.57 -28.38
CA GLU A 339 -14.24 -7.85 -28.60
C GLU A 339 -15.23 -7.78 -29.76
N GLU A 340 -15.32 -6.65 -30.46
CA GLU A 340 -16.25 -6.40 -31.58
C GLU A 340 -17.74 -6.63 -31.21
N LEU A 341 -18.14 -6.12 -30.03
CA LEU A 341 -19.49 -6.26 -29.45
C LEU A 341 -20.29 -4.94 -29.42
N PRO A 342 -20.56 -4.27 -30.55
CA PRO A 342 -21.22 -2.96 -30.57
C PRO A 342 -22.65 -3.00 -30.00
N ALA A 343 -23.41 -4.06 -30.28
CA ALA A 343 -24.77 -4.22 -29.74
C ALA A 343 -24.79 -4.30 -28.20
N LEU A 344 -23.70 -4.79 -27.59
CA LEU A 344 -23.55 -4.89 -26.14
C LEU A 344 -23.24 -3.51 -25.53
N ALA A 345 -22.43 -2.69 -26.22
CA ALA A 345 -22.16 -1.31 -25.84
C ALA A 345 -23.44 -0.46 -25.89
N ASP A 346 -24.20 -0.54 -27.00
CA ASP A 346 -25.44 0.21 -27.18
C ASP A 346 -26.50 -0.16 -26.12
N ALA A 347 -26.68 -1.46 -25.88
CA ALA A 347 -27.64 -1.94 -24.89
C ALA A 347 -27.26 -1.50 -23.47
N HIS A 348 -25.98 -1.58 -23.11
CA HIS A 348 -25.47 -1.12 -21.83
C HIS A 348 -25.66 0.38 -21.64
N ALA A 349 -25.32 1.20 -22.64
CA ALA A 349 -25.54 2.64 -22.59
C ALA A 349 -27.03 2.98 -22.40
N ALA A 350 -27.92 2.29 -23.13
CA ALA A 350 -29.37 2.46 -22.99
C ALA A 350 -29.86 2.08 -21.58
N GLY A 351 -29.30 1.02 -20.98
CA GLY A 351 -29.62 0.62 -19.61
C GLY A 351 -29.16 1.64 -18.57
N HIS A 352 -27.91 2.12 -18.67
CA HIS A 352 -27.37 3.14 -17.78
C HIS A 352 -28.17 4.45 -17.86
N ALA A 353 -28.52 4.88 -19.08
CA ALA A 353 -29.27 6.12 -19.32
C ALA A 353 -30.68 6.12 -18.73
N ARG A 354 -31.33 4.96 -18.54
CA ARG A 354 -32.63 4.87 -17.86
C ARG A 354 -32.59 5.32 -16.40
N VAL A 355 -31.42 5.23 -15.76
CA VAL A 355 -31.25 5.51 -14.33
C VAL A 355 -30.50 6.84 -14.10
N HIS A 356 -29.47 7.14 -14.90
CA HIS A 356 -28.62 8.34 -14.73
C HIS A 356 -28.72 9.37 -15.86
N GLY A 357 -29.57 9.15 -16.87
CA GLY A 357 -29.61 9.98 -18.07
C GLY A 357 -28.44 9.74 -19.01
N GLU A 358 -28.47 10.39 -20.17
CA GLU A 358 -27.41 10.22 -21.18
C GLU A 358 -26.09 10.82 -20.70
N ALA A 359 -25.02 10.03 -20.80
CA ALA A 359 -23.67 10.47 -20.44
C ALA A 359 -23.07 11.37 -21.54
N ASP A 360 -22.27 12.36 -21.13
CA ASP A 360 -21.57 13.23 -22.08
C ASP A 360 -20.60 12.41 -22.95
N ARG A 361 -20.84 12.46 -24.26
CA ARG A 361 -20.11 11.66 -25.24
C ARG A 361 -18.63 12.01 -25.29
N VAL A 362 -18.27 13.30 -25.15
CA VAL A 362 -16.87 13.76 -25.19
C VAL A 362 -16.10 13.16 -24.02
N THR A 363 -16.68 13.22 -22.83
CA THR A 363 -16.11 12.68 -21.60
C THR A 363 -15.97 11.16 -21.66
N VAL A 364 -17.00 10.44 -22.10
CA VAL A 364 -16.93 8.98 -22.26
C VAL A 364 -15.85 8.56 -23.27
N LEU A 365 -15.72 9.26 -24.39
CA LEU A 365 -14.67 8.97 -25.39
C LEU A 365 -13.25 9.19 -24.85
N ALA A 366 -13.03 10.22 -24.03
CA ALA A 366 -11.74 10.44 -23.38
C ALA A 366 -11.40 9.29 -22.40
N TRP A 367 -12.37 8.84 -21.62
CA TRP A 367 -12.21 7.70 -20.70
C TRP A 367 -12.07 6.35 -21.44
N GLU A 368 -12.73 6.18 -22.58
CA GLU A 368 -12.56 5.01 -23.46
C GLU A 368 -11.14 4.94 -24.04
N ALA A 369 -10.64 6.07 -24.53
CA ALA A 369 -9.25 6.19 -24.99
C ALA A 369 -8.27 5.86 -23.85
N TYR A 370 -8.48 6.42 -22.65
CA TYR A 370 -7.68 6.09 -21.48
C TYR A 370 -7.75 4.60 -21.10
N ALA A 371 -8.92 3.95 -21.20
CA ALA A 371 -9.07 2.53 -20.92
C ALA A 371 -8.25 1.65 -21.88
N HIS A 372 -8.20 2.00 -23.17
CA HIS A 372 -7.30 1.33 -24.13
C HIS A 372 -5.83 1.49 -23.75
N LEU A 373 -5.42 2.69 -23.32
CA LEU A 373 -4.05 2.97 -22.87
C LEU A 373 -3.71 2.20 -21.58
N ALA A 374 -4.56 2.28 -20.56
CA ALA A 374 -4.33 1.70 -19.23
C ALA A 374 -4.31 0.16 -19.24
N ALA A 375 -5.14 -0.47 -20.08
CA ALA A 375 -5.20 -1.91 -20.23
C ALA A 375 -4.20 -2.45 -21.26
N ALA A 376 -3.49 -1.60 -22.01
CA ALA A 376 -2.71 -2.01 -23.18
C ALA A 376 -1.77 -3.19 -22.92
N VAL A 377 -1.04 -3.19 -21.80
CA VAL A 377 -0.04 -4.23 -21.47
C VAL A 377 -0.62 -5.54 -20.90
N ASP A 378 -1.93 -5.65 -20.75
CA ASP A 378 -2.54 -6.83 -20.14
C ASP A 378 -2.36 -8.14 -20.95
N PRO A 379 -2.41 -8.16 -22.29
CA PRO A 379 -2.12 -9.36 -23.08
C PRO A 379 -0.73 -9.92 -22.78
N LEU A 380 0.27 -9.04 -22.65
CA LEU A 380 1.62 -9.39 -22.25
C LEU A 380 1.63 -9.95 -20.83
N ARG A 381 1.02 -9.27 -19.85
CA ARG A 381 0.94 -9.75 -18.45
C ARG A 381 0.24 -11.11 -18.33
N ARG A 382 -0.70 -11.42 -19.21
CA ARG A 382 -1.44 -12.70 -19.27
C ARG A 382 -0.82 -13.72 -20.22
N ARG A 383 0.36 -13.42 -20.80
CA ARG A 383 1.15 -14.35 -21.62
C ARG A 383 0.43 -14.83 -22.89
N HIS A 384 -0.38 -13.96 -23.50
CA HIS A 384 -0.96 -14.26 -24.82
C HIS A 384 0.17 -14.41 -25.86
N ALA A 385 0.06 -15.42 -26.73
CA ALA A 385 1.09 -15.73 -27.73
C ALA A 385 1.24 -14.63 -28.79
N ASP A 386 0.16 -13.89 -29.03
CA ASP A 386 -0.02 -12.78 -29.97
C ASP A 386 0.01 -11.42 -29.27
N TRP A 387 0.66 -11.31 -28.10
CA TRP A 387 0.60 -10.10 -27.28
C TRP A 387 1.02 -8.85 -28.04
N ALA A 388 2.02 -8.92 -28.92
CA ALA A 388 2.53 -7.74 -29.64
C ALA A 388 1.47 -7.15 -30.59
N GLU A 389 0.71 -8.03 -31.25
CA GLU A 389 -0.43 -7.67 -32.08
C GLU A 389 -1.55 -7.06 -31.24
N GLN A 390 -1.92 -7.70 -30.12
CA GLN A 390 -2.98 -7.19 -29.26
C GLN A 390 -2.65 -5.83 -28.62
N ILE A 391 -1.40 -5.59 -28.17
CA ILE A 391 -0.99 -4.27 -27.67
C ILE A 391 -1.11 -3.23 -28.80
N THR A 392 -0.64 -3.57 -30.00
CA THR A 392 -0.70 -2.64 -31.14
C THR A 392 -2.15 -2.35 -31.54
N GLY A 393 -3.02 -3.36 -31.56
CA GLY A 393 -4.46 -3.20 -31.81
C GLY A 393 -5.12 -2.27 -30.78
N ARG A 394 -4.76 -2.38 -29.50
CA ARG A 394 -5.24 -1.46 -28.45
C ARG A 394 -4.80 -0.02 -28.70
N VAL A 395 -3.57 0.21 -29.18
CA VAL A 395 -3.10 1.56 -29.57
C VAL A 395 -3.79 2.08 -30.84
N VAL A 396 -4.19 1.19 -31.76
CA VAL A 396 -5.02 1.57 -32.92
C VAL A 396 -6.40 2.05 -32.47
N HIS A 397 -7.05 1.33 -31.55
CA HIS A 397 -8.33 1.76 -30.99
C HIS A 397 -8.22 3.07 -30.20
N LEU A 398 -7.17 3.23 -29.39
CA LEU A 398 -6.83 4.49 -28.72
C LEU A 398 -6.79 5.66 -29.71
N ARG A 399 -6.05 5.52 -30.80
CA ARG A 399 -5.96 6.56 -31.85
C ARG A 399 -7.29 6.81 -32.56
N ALA A 400 -8.11 5.78 -32.74
CA ALA A 400 -9.46 5.95 -33.29
C ALA A 400 -10.35 6.77 -32.34
N CYS A 401 -10.33 6.44 -31.04
CA CYS A 401 -11.06 7.19 -30.02
C CYS A 401 -10.63 8.65 -29.94
N LEU A 402 -9.32 8.93 -30.05
CA LEU A 402 -8.81 10.31 -30.09
C LEU A 402 -9.32 11.11 -31.29
N ARG A 403 -9.40 10.51 -32.48
CA ARG A 403 -9.99 11.17 -33.67
C ARG A 403 -11.49 11.42 -33.49
N GLU A 404 -12.22 10.43 -32.95
CA GLU A 404 -13.64 10.57 -32.64
C GLU A 404 -13.89 11.67 -31.60
N LEU A 405 -13.03 11.76 -30.59
CA LEU A 405 -13.04 12.80 -29.57
C LEU A 405 -12.80 14.20 -30.15
N GLU A 406 -11.80 14.36 -31.01
CA GLU A 406 -11.53 15.62 -31.71
C GLU A 406 -12.72 16.06 -32.58
N ALA A 407 -13.31 15.13 -33.33
CA ALA A 407 -14.50 15.40 -34.13
C ALA A 407 -15.70 15.81 -33.27
N ALA A 408 -15.94 15.12 -32.14
CA ALA A 408 -17.02 15.44 -31.21
C ALA A 408 -16.85 16.82 -30.58
N ARG A 409 -15.62 17.18 -30.19
CA ARG A 409 -15.31 18.52 -29.64
C ARG A 409 -15.47 19.63 -30.68
N ALA A 410 -15.07 19.38 -31.92
CA ALA A 410 -15.25 20.34 -33.01
C ALA A 410 -16.74 20.58 -33.31
N PHE A 411 -17.56 19.53 -33.27
CA PHE A 411 -19.01 19.64 -33.42
C PHE A 411 -19.65 20.43 -32.28
N ALA A 412 -19.26 20.16 -31.02
CA ALA A 412 -19.74 20.91 -29.86
C ALA A 412 -19.34 22.40 -29.92
N ALA A 413 -18.11 22.71 -30.32
CA ALA A 413 -17.66 24.09 -30.49
C ALA A 413 -18.33 24.83 -31.68
N GLY A 414 -18.78 24.09 -32.70
CA GLY A 414 -19.49 24.64 -33.85
C GLY A 414 -20.97 24.93 -33.59
N SER A 415 -21.58 24.26 -32.61
CA SER A 415 -22.98 24.44 -32.21
C SER A 415 -23.19 25.58 -31.20
N ASP A 416 -22.12 26.11 -30.60
CA ASP A 416 -22.12 27.27 -29.69
C ASP A 416 -21.94 28.63 -30.40
N ARG A 417 -21.97 28.69 -31.75
CA ARG A 417 -22.05 29.98 -32.47
C ARG A 417 -23.49 30.48 -32.47
N PRO A 418 -23.76 31.76 -32.13
CA PRO A 418 -25.10 32.32 -32.25
C PRO A 418 -25.49 32.37 -33.73
N ASP A 419 -26.58 31.67 -34.08
CA ASP A 419 -27.25 31.79 -35.36
C ASP A 419 -27.65 33.25 -35.60
N ASP A 420 -27.07 33.86 -36.62
CA ASP A 420 -27.58 35.03 -37.28
C ASP A 420 -28.80 34.63 -38.11
N GLY A 421 -29.96 35.11 -37.68
CA GLY A 421 -31.26 34.57 -38.07
C GLY A 421 -31.52 34.45 -39.58
N SER A 422 -32.17 33.35 -39.94
CA SER A 422 -33.26 33.39 -40.91
C SER A 422 -34.36 32.41 -40.51
N ALA A 423 -35.55 32.96 -40.33
CA ALA A 423 -36.75 32.25 -39.94
C ALA A 423 -37.26 31.33 -41.06
N THR A 424 -37.79 30.17 -40.71
CA THR A 424 -39.09 29.70 -41.21
C THR A 424 -39.76 28.74 -40.22
N SER A 425 -41.08 28.88 -40.19
CA SER A 425 -42.07 28.41 -39.21
C SER A 425 -42.61 27.00 -39.44
N ALA A 426 -42.97 26.30 -38.36
CA ALA A 426 -44.25 25.54 -38.16
C ALA A 426 -44.25 24.95 -36.72
N SER A 427 -45.09 25.41 -35.78
CA SER A 427 -46.45 24.91 -35.45
C SER A 427 -46.47 23.38 -35.19
N SER A 428 -46.89 22.79 -34.07
CA SER A 428 -48.03 23.05 -33.14
C SER A 428 -47.90 22.05 -31.96
N ALA A 429 -47.88 22.48 -30.69
CA ALA A 429 -48.99 22.58 -29.71
C ALA A 429 -49.36 21.29 -28.90
N PRO A 430 -49.79 21.41 -27.62
CA PRO A 430 -49.60 20.41 -26.55
C PRO A 430 -50.91 19.85 -25.96
N LEU A 431 -50.83 18.89 -25.03
CA LEU A 431 -51.80 18.45 -23.98
C LEU A 431 -51.15 17.25 -23.25
N GLY A 432 -51.19 16.98 -21.94
CA GLY A 432 -51.80 17.58 -20.76
C GLY A 432 -51.83 16.54 -19.63
N SER A 433 -51.65 17.01 -18.38
CA SER A 433 -52.24 16.50 -17.13
C SER A 433 -51.64 15.32 -16.31
N SER A 434 -51.46 15.67 -15.02
CA SER A 434 -51.77 14.95 -13.76
C SER A 434 -50.83 13.89 -13.17
N ALA A 435 -50.32 14.22 -11.98
CA ALA A 435 -49.80 13.34 -10.92
C ALA A 435 -50.93 12.49 -10.28
N PRO A 436 -50.64 11.53 -9.36
CA PRO A 436 -50.33 11.90 -7.97
C PRO A 436 -49.31 11.04 -7.21
N LEU A 437 -48.91 11.60 -6.06
CA LEU A 437 -48.15 11.05 -4.94
C LEU A 437 -48.66 9.68 -4.43
N GLY A 438 -47.74 8.82 -3.98
CA GLY A 438 -48.03 7.59 -3.25
C GLY A 438 -46.81 7.02 -2.50
N SER A 439 -46.71 7.35 -1.22
CA SER A 439 -46.09 6.54 -0.15
C SER A 439 -47.04 6.69 1.07
N PRO A 440 -47.07 5.81 2.08
CA PRO A 440 -46.09 4.76 2.45
C PRO A 440 -46.73 3.40 2.81
N VAL A 441 -45.94 2.32 2.88
CA VAL A 441 -46.30 1.16 3.74
C VAL A 441 -45.06 0.62 4.44
N ALA A 442 -45.04 0.81 5.75
CA ALA A 442 -44.21 0.08 6.69
C ALA A 442 -44.71 -1.37 6.81
N SER A 443 -43.80 -2.34 6.86
CA SER A 443 -44.10 -3.66 7.43
C SER A 443 -43.04 -4.02 8.47
N ALA A 444 -43.55 -4.38 9.64
CA ALA A 444 -42.82 -4.66 10.85
C ALA A 444 -42.08 -6.02 10.83
N LEU A 445 -41.04 -6.03 11.68
CA LEU A 445 -40.14 -7.05 12.20
C LEU A 445 -40.62 -8.52 12.25
N PRO A 446 -39.65 -9.46 12.43
CA PRO A 446 -39.50 -9.99 13.79
C PRO A 446 -38.07 -9.90 14.33
N ALA A 447 -37.99 -9.49 15.60
CA ALA A 447 -36.82 -9.62 16.44
C ALA A 447 -36.46 -11.11 16.63
N GLY A 448 -35.16 -11.41 16.58
CA GLY A 448 -34.68 -12.77 16.86
C GLY A 448 -33.17 -12.91 16.67
N GLN A 449 -32.45 -12.88 17.79
CA GLN A 449 -31.10 -13.40 18.00
C GLN A 449 -29.95 -12.50 17.52
N SER A 450 -29.53 -11.65 18.45
CA SER A 450 -28.19 -11.07 18.48
C SER A 450 -27.14 -12.20 18.42
N PRO A 451 -26.20 -12.21 17.46
CA PRO A 451 -25.00 -13.01 17.61
C PRO A 451 -24.22 -12.41 18.78
N LEU A 452 -23.99 -13.22 19.80
CA LEU A 452 -23.09 -12.89 20.90
C LEU A 452 -21.76 -12.36 20.31
N PRO A 453 -21.24 -11.22 20.80
CA PRO A 453 -19.89 -10.82 20.43
C PRO A 453 -18.94 -11.89 20.98
N VAL A 454 -18.32 -12.67 20.09
CA VAL A 454 -17.13 -13.44 20.43
C VAL A 454 -16.08 -12.39 20.78
N ALA A 455 -15.93 -12.13 22.08
CA ALA A 455 -14.90 -11.24 22.57
C ALA A 455 -13.55 -11.74 22.05
N PRO A 456 -12.74 -10.90 21.40
CA PRO A 456 -11.36 -11.28 21.12
C PRO A 456 -10.71 -11.59 22.46
N LEU A 457 -10.05 -12.76 22.57
CA LEU A 457 -9.15 -13.07 23.67
C LEU A 457 -8.21 -11.88 23.85
N ARG A 458 -8.49 -11.01 24.83
CA ARG A 458 -7.63 -9.89 25.18
C ARG A 458 -6.39 -10.50 25.81
N THR A 459 -5.32 -10.66 25.04
CA THR A 459 -4.01 -10.91 25.63
C THR A 459 -3.65 -9.70 26.48
N ALA A 460 -3.49 -9.93 27.78
CA ALA A 460 -3.22 -8.86 28.74
C ALA A 460 -1.88 -8.18 28.44
N LEU A 461 -1.85 -6.85 28.50
CA LEU A 461 -0.62 -6.07 28.47
C LEU A 461 0.25 -6.42 29.70
N PRO A 462 1.58 -6.26 29.60
CA PRO A 462 2.44 -6.41 30.77
C PRO A 462 2.03 -5.43 31.88
N PRO A 463 2.24 -5.77 33.16
CA PRO A 463 2.19 -4.80 34.25
C PRO A 463 3.40 -3.85 34.17
N ALA A 464 3.36 -2.74 34.92
CA ALA A 464 4.48 -1.79 34.99
C ALA A 464 5.74 -2.41 35.57
N GLU A 465 5.58 -3.39 36.46
CA GLU A 465 6.65 -4.19 37.02
C GLU A 465 6.26 -5.67 36.90
N ALA A 466 7.18 -6.50 36.42
CA ALA A 466 6.98 -7.93 36.27
C ALA A 466 8.13 -8.69 36.93
N GLU A 467 7.80 -9.82 37.57
CA GLU A 467 8.80 -10.69 38.17
C GLU A 467 9.36 -11.65 37.11
N ALA A 468 10.69 -11.77 37.05
CA ALA A 468 11.39 -12.77 36.24
C ALA A 468 12.74 -13.08 36.89
N GLU A 469 13.15 -14.34 36.87
CA GLU A 469 14.41 -14.81 37.48
C GLU A 469 14.55 -14.42 38.97
N GLY A 470 13.43 -14.41 39.73
CA GLY A 470 13.41 -14.06 41.17
C GLY A 470 13.67 -12.58 41.47
N ARG A 471 13.51 -11.71 40.46
CA ARG A 471 13.75 -10.26 40.56
C ARG A 471 12.60 -9.49 39.94
N LEU A 472 12.30 -8.32 40.51
CA LEU A 472 11.33 -7.39 39.95
C LEU A 472 11.96 -6.48 38.89
N TRP A 473 11.32 -6.40 37.73
CA TRP A 473 11.78 -5.65 36.56
C TRP A 473 10.74 -4.61 36.15
N ALA A 474 11.16 -3.36 36.00
CA ALA A 474 10.33 -2.30 35.44
C ALA A 474 10.23 -2.47 33.92
N VAL A 475 9.01 -2.46 33.38
CA VAL A 475 8.77 -2.59 31.94
C VAL A 475 8.85 -1.22 31.27
N ASP A 476 9.99 -0.93 30.66
CA ASP A 476 10.30 0.40 30.11
C ASP A 476 9.69 0.61 28.71
N ARG A 477 9.82 -0.40 27.84
CA ARG A 477 9.34 -0.34 26.46
C ARG A 477 8.75 -1.67 26.01
N CYS A 478 7.70 -1.58 25.21
CA CYS A 478 7.06 -2.74 24.58
C CYS A 478 6.84 -2.47 23.09
N TRP A 479 6.98 -3.52 22.28
CA TRP A 479 6.74 -3.47 20.85
C TRP A 479 6.02 -4.75 20.38
N PRO A 480 5.17 -4.66 19.34
CA PRO A 480 4.71 -5.84 18.64
C PRO A 480 5.90 -6.62 18.07
N SER A 481 6.02 -7.91 18.39
CA SER A 481 7.13 -8.76 17.94
C SER A 481 6.90 -9.34 16.54
N GLY A 482 5.64 -9.38 16.10
CA GLY A 482 5.18 -10.03 14.87
C GLY A 482 4.73 -11.49 15.07
N ALA A 483 4.95 -12.07 16.26
CA ALA A 483 4.31 -13.31 16.68
C ALA A 483 2.96 -13.01 17.34
N VAL A 484 1.98 -13.90 17.15
CA VAL A 484 0.64 -13.74 17.75
C VAL A 484 0.76 -13.90 19.26
N GLY A 485 0.12 -13.01 20.02
CA GLY A 485 0.09 -13.07 21.49
C GLY A 485 1.42 -12.80 22.19
N GLU A 486 2.39 -12.21 21.49
CA GLU A 486 3.70 -11.85 22.05
C GLU A 486 4.03 -10.36 21.87
N LEU A 487 4.55 -9.73 22.92
CA LEU A 487 5.21 -8.42 22.86
C LEU A 487 6.70 -8.59 23.13
N ALA A 488 7.55 -7.95 22.32
CA ALA A 488 8.95 -7.76 22.69
C ALA A 488 9.03 -6.66 23.75
N VAL A 489 9.81 -6.89 24.80
CA VAL A 489 9.95 -5.95 25.91
C VAL A 489 11.41 -5.62 26.18
N GLU A 490 11.62 -4.40 26.65
CA GLU A 490 12.84 -3.97 27.33
C GLU A 490 12.47 -3.63 28.76
N VAL A 491 13.30 -4.11 29.69
CA VAL A 491 13.08 -3.95 31.11
C VAL A 491 14.35 -3.49 31.82
N SER A 492 14.18 -2.80 32.94
CA SER A 492 15.30 -2.39 33.79
C SER A 492 15.07 -2.71 35.25
N SER A 493 16.16 -2.92 35.98
CA SER A 493 16.15 -3.09 37.42
C SER A 493 17.52 -2.73 37.98
N GLY A 494 17.57 -1.89 39.01
CA GLY A 494 18.81 -1.53 39.72
C GLY A 494 19.99 -1.14 38.80
N GLY A 495 19.71 -0.38 37.73
CA GLY A 495 20.72 0.07 36.75
C GLY A 495 21.06 -0.93 35.64
N ALA A 496 20.59 -2.18 35.71
CA ALA A 496 20.75 -3.17 34.66
C ALA A 496 19.58 -3.11 33.67
N LEU A 497 19.88 -3.25 32.37
CA LEU A 497 18.90 -3.32 31.29
C LEU A 497 18.91 -4.73 30.68
N ARG A 498 17.73 -5.33 30.50
CA ARG A 498 17.54 -6.63 29.87
C ARG A 498 16.45 -6.53 28.81
N ALA A 499 16.43 -7.50 27.92
CA ALA A 499 15.37 -7.65 26.92
C ALA A 499 14.71 -9.01 27.06
N GLY A 500 13.46 -9.10 26.63
CA GLY A 500 12.66 -10.31 26.78
C GLY A 500 11.38 -10.23 25.99
N HIS A 501 10.50 -11.19 26.23
CA HIS A 501 9.21 -11.28 25.59
C HIS A 501 8.13 -11.40 26.67
N TRP A 502 7.00 -10.74 26.44
CA TRP A 502 5.80 -10.91 27.24
C TRP A 502 4.83 -11.81 26.50
N ARG A 503 4.48 -12.94 27.11
CA ARG A 503 3.57 -13.95 26.55
C ARG A 503 2.80 -14.62 27.69
N ASP A 504 1.50 -14.86 27.45
CA ASP A 504 0.62 -15.63 28.36
C ASP A 504 0.67 -15.15 29.82
N GLY A 505 0.81 -13.83 30.03
CA GLY A 505 0.84 -13.21 31.36
C GLY A 505 2.20 -13.30 32.08
N SER A 506 3.27 -13.68 31.39
CA SER A 506 4.60 -13.87 31.98
C SER A 506 5.69 -13.13 31.21
N LEU A 507 6.73 -12.72 31.94
CA LEU A 507 7.95 -12.09 31.40
C LEU A 507 9.04 -13.15 31.22
N GLU A 508 9.42 -13.40 29.97
CA GLU A 508 10.52 -14.30 29.61
C GLU A 508 11.74 -13.47 29.18
N LEU A 509 12.80 -13.47 29.99
CA LEU A 509 14.03 -12.73 29.66
C LEU A 509 14.94 -13.51 28.71
N LEU A 510 15.56 -12.80 27.76
CA LEU A 510 16.71 -13.31 27.01
C LEU A 510 17.95 -13.35 27.93
N PRO A 511 18.94 -14.22 27.69
CA PRO A 511 20.21 -14.18 28.41
C PRO A 511 20.82 -12.77 28.40
N ALA A 512 21.56 -12.39 29.44
CA ALA A 512 22.00 -11.01 29.65
C ALA A 512 22.90 -10.42 28.54
N ASP A 513 23.50 -11.29 27.72
CA ASP A 513 24.45 -10.97 26.67
C ASP A 513 24.06 -11.53 25.29
N ALA A 514 22.98 -12.30 25.18
CA ALA A 514 22.67 -13.07 23.97
C ALA A 514 21.28 -12.80 23.39
N ASP A 515 21.25 -12.61 22.07
CA ASP A 515 20.06 -12.64 21.23
C ASP A 515 20.36 -13.51 20.01
N SER A 516 19.51 -14.50 19.72
CA SER A 516 19.74 -15.47 18.64
C SER A 516 19.93 -14.84 17.25
N THR A 517 19.46 -13.60 17.07
CA THR A 517 19.61 -12.86 15.81
C THR A 517 20.63 -11.73 15.87
N LEU A 518 21.09 -11.33 17.06
CA LEU A 518 22.10 -10.29 17.27
C LEU A 518 23.39 -10.91 17.81
N LYS A 519 23.98 -11.82 17.03
CA LYS A 519 25.15 -12.63 17.44
C LYS A 519 26.36 -11.80 17.87
N ALA A 520 26.50 -10.58 17.37
CA ALA A 520 27.58 -9.66 17.74
C ALA A 520 27.39 -8.99 19.11
N LEU A 521 26.27 -9.22 19.81
CA LEU A 521 26.02 -8.64 21.14
C LEU A 521 26.92 -9.28 22.21
N ALA A 522 26.98 -10.62 22.27
CA ALA A 522 27.70 -11.32 23.33
C ALA A 522 29.18 -10.96 23.41
N PRO A 523 29.94 -10.89 22.29
CA PRO A 523 31.33 -10.46 22.32
C PRO A 523 31.54 -9.04 22.87
N LEU A 524 30.63 -8.10 22.57
CA LEU A 524 30.74 -6.72 23.04
C LEU A 524 30.46 -6.60 24.55
N VAL A 525 29.49 -7.35 25.05
CA VAL A 525 29.19 -7.41 26.49
C VAL A 525 30.32 -8.10 27.26
N ALA A 526 30.86 -9.20 26.72
CA ALA A 526 32.01 -9.90 27.29
C ALA A 526 33.27 -9.01 27.37
N ALA A 527 33.42 -8.06 26.44
CA ALA A 527 34.48 -7.05 26.46
C ALA A 527 34.23 -5.89 27.44
N GLY A 528 33.20 -5.97 28.30
CA GLY A 528 32.86 -4.95 29.29
C GLY A 528 31.89 -3.87 28.79
N GLY A 529 31.30 -4.05 27.61
CA GLY A 529 30.29 -3.14 27.08
C GLY A 529 28.98 -3.17 27.87
N THR A 530 28.37 -2.00 28.08
CA THR A 530 27.07 -1.86 28.76
C THR A 530 25.95 -1.72 27.74
N VAL A 531 24.93 -2.59 27.79
CA VAL A 531 23.75 -2.46 26.92
C VAL A 531 22.89 -1.29 27.39
N VAL A 532 22.64 -0.31 26.51
CA VAL A 532 21.86 0.91 26.83
C VAL A 532 20.50 0.94 26.14
N SER A 533 20.25 0.01 25.21
CA SER A 533 18.97 -0.14 24.51
C SER A 533 18.93 -1.51 23.84
N TRP A 534 17.84 -2.26 23.98
CA TRP A 534 17.72 -3.59 23.42
C TRP A 534 16.28 -3.90 23.03
N ARG A 535 16.05 -3.99 21.71
CA ARG A 535 14.81 -4.47 21.12
C ARG A 535 15.02 -5.90 20.61
N PRO A 536 14.44 -6.92 21.27
CA PRO A 536 14.61 -8.32 20.90
C PRO A 536 14.47 -8.57 19.41
N ARG A 537 15.40 -9.36 18.87
CA ARG A 537 15.48 -9.80 17.49
C ARG A 537 15.64 -8.71 16.42
N LYS A 538 15.77 -7.45 16.83
CA LYS A 538 15.80 -6.29 15.92
C LYS A 538 17.12 -5.55 16.02
N ARG A 539 17.47 -5.09 17.22
CA ARG A 539 18.68 -4.31 17.46
C ARG A 539 19.00 -4.18 18.95
N ALA A 540 20.27 -3.97 19.26
CA ALA A 540 20.75 -3.50 20.56
C ALA A 540 21.75 -2.35 20.36
N VAL A 541 21.98 -1.56 21.40
CA VAL A 541 23.04 -0.53 21.44
C VAL A 541 23.89 -0.80 22.67
N VAL A 542 25.19 -0.97 22.45
CA VAL A 542 26.17 -1.21 23.51
C VAL A 542 27.04 0.02 23.62
N ARG A 543 27.14 0.58 24.83
CA ARG A 543 28.10 1.62 25.17
C ARG A 543 29.40 0.97 25.64
N THR A 544 30.52 1.38 25.07
CA THR A 544 31.86 1.01 25.52
C THR A 544 32.61 2.26 25.95
N THR A 545 33.37 2.15 27.03
CA THR A 545 34.22 3.23 27.54
C THR A 545 35.67 2.78 27.37
N GLY A 546 36.35 3.30 26.34
CA GLY A 546 37.76 3.06 26.10
C GLY A 546 38.64 3.99 26.94
N ALA A 547 39.97 3.86 26.80
CA ALA A 547 40.93 4.72 27.49
C ALA A 547 40.87 6.19 27.06
N GLU A 548 40.42 6.47 25.83
CA GLU A 548 40.42 7.83 25.24
C GLU A 548 39.01 8.43 25.06
N ALA A 549 37.97 7.63 24.78
CA ALA A 549 36.61 8.15 24.55
C ALA A 549 35.52 7.06 24.72
N GLU A 550 34.27 7.51 24.91
CA GLU A 550 33.08 6.66 24.83
C GLU A 550 32.69 6.39 23.36
N ALA A 551 32.23 5.17 23.10
CA ALA A 551 31.68 4.76 21.81
C ALA A 551 30.35 4.00 21.98
N PHE A 552 29.50 4.05 20.95
CA PHE A 552 28.21 3.39 20.92
C PHE A 552 28.12 2.46 19.72
N THR A 553 28.03 1.16 19.95
CA THR A 553 27.89 0.16 18.89
C THR A 553 26.43 -0.26 18.74
N LYS A 554 25.84 0.06 17.59
CA LYS A 554 24.50 -0.40 17.20
C LYS A 554 24.62 -1.79 16.59
N VAL A 555 24.15 -2.79 17.34
CA VAL A 555 24.14 -4.20 16.94
C VAL A 555 22.82 -4.51 16.24
N VAL A 556 22.89 -5.06 15.04
CA VAL A 556 21.75 -5.48 14.22
C VAL A 556 21.95 -6.91 13.73
N ARG A 557 20.95 -7.45 13.04
CA ARG A 557 21.11 -8.72 12.30
C ARG A 557 22.16 -8.51 11.21
N ALA A 558 23.00 -9.52 10.98
CA ALA A 558 23.92 -9.55 9.84
C ALA A 558 23.21 -9.18 8.52
N GLY A 559 23.89 -8.38 7.70
CA GLY A 559 23.37 -7.79 6.46
C GLY A 559 22.48 -6.56 6.64
N ARG A 560 22.28 -6.05 7.87
CA ARG A 560 21.45 -4.86 8.13
C ARG A 560 22.24 -3.59 8.45
N ALA A 561 23.53 -3.69 8.74
CA ALA A 561 24.37 -2.53 9.01
C ALA A 561 24.45 -1.58 7.81
N GLN A 562 24.45 -2.11 6.58
CA GLN A 562 24.47 -1.28 5.37
C GLN A 562 23.31 -0.29 5.31
N GLY A 563 22.10 -0.69 5.71
CA GLY A 563 20.95 0.21 5.71
C GLY A 563 21.09 1.40 6.70
N ILE A 564 21.87 1.22 7.78
CA ILE A 564 22.22 2.29 8.73
C ILE A 564 23.21 3.25 8.05
N LEU A 565 24.27 2.71 7.44
CA LEU A 565 25.28 3.48 6.72
C LEU A 565 24.67 4.29 5.57
N ASP A 566 23.77 3.67 4.79
CA ASP A 566 23.05 4.37 3.74
C ASP A 566 22.16 5.48 4.32
N GLY A 567 21.59 5.29 5.51
CA GLY A 567 20.82 6.33 6.21
C GLY A 567 21.67 7.53 6.60
N ILE A 568 22.87 7.28 7.11
CA ILE A 568 23.86 8.31 7.43
C ILE A 568 24.26 9.07 6.17
N GLU A 569 24.52 8.37 5.06
CA GLU A 569 24.84 9.00 3.78
C GLU A 569 23.71 9.90 3.28
N ARG A 570 22.45 9.43 3.37
CA ARG A 570 21.27 10.25 3.03
C ARG A 570 21.09 11.45 3.95
N ALA A 571 21.64 11.39 5.17
CA ALA A 571 21.51 12.43 6.16
C ALA A 571 22.53 13.57 6.02
N ARG A 572 23.47 13.52 5.06
CA ARG A 572 24.48 14.58 4.84
C ARG A 572 23.88 15.98 4.72
N ALA A 573 22.67 16.12 4.20
CA ALA A 573 22.01 17.43 4.14
C ALA A 573 21.81 18.07 5.53
N PHE A 574 21.64 17.26 6.59
CA PHE A 574 21.53 17.74 7.96
C PHE A 574 22.84 18.31 8.50
N GLU A 575 23.99 17.93 7.95
CA GLU A 575 25.31 18.44 8.37
C GLU A 575 25.50 19.94 8.07
N ALA A 576 24.60 20.54 7.28
CA ALA A 576 24.55 21.99 7.06
C ALA A 576 24.23 22.80 8.34
N GLY A 577 23.69 22.15 9.39
CA GLY A 577 23.40 22.80 10.65
C GLY A 577 23.47 21.89 11.89
N PHE A 578 23.54 20.58 11.72
CA PHE A 578 23.66 19.61 12.80
C PHE A 578 25.02 18.93 12.81
N ARG A 579 25.54 18.68 14.00
CA ARG A 579 26.59 17.69 14.19
C ARG A 579 25.96 16.29 14.22
N THR A 580 26.54 15.34 13.49
CA THR A 580 26.13 13.93 13.50
C THR A 580 27.26 13.07 14.09
N PRO A 581 26.97 11.90 14.69
CA PRO A 581 28.01 11.04 15.24
C PRO A 581 28.93 10.50 14.15
N GLN A 582 30.26 10.61 14.35
CA GLN A 582 31.23 9.99 13.45
C GLN A 582 31.12 8.46 13.51
N VAL A 583 31.08 7.80 12.35
CA VAL A 583 31.22 6.35 12.26
C VAL A 583 32.70 5.99 12.46
N LEU A 584 32.99 5.24 13.52
CA LEU A 584 34.34 4.79 13.87
C LEU A 584 34.69 3.46 13.20
N ASP A 585 33.73 2.54 13.14
CA ASP A 585 33.91 1.21 12.55
C ASP A 585 32.55 0.61 12.14
N SER A 586 32.55 -0.37 11.24
CA SER A 586 31.36 -1.12 10.86
C SER A 586 31.67 -2.53 10.38
N THR A 587 30.72 -3.44 10.64
CA THR A 587 30.70 -4.80 10.09
C THR A 587 29.36 -5.04 9.40
N GLU A 588 29.09 -6.25 8.91
CA GLU A 588 27.76 -6.60 8.39
C GLU A 588 26.64 -6.54 9.47
N ALA A 589 27.00 -6.58 10.75
CA ALA A 589 26.07 -6.70 11.89
C ALA A 589 26.20 -5.56 12.91
N THR A 590 27.18 -4.66 12.77
CA THR A 590 27.44 -3.58 13.73
C THR A 590 27.81 -2.28 13.02
N VAL A 591 27.41 -1.16 13.61
CA VAL A 591 27.96 0.17 13.29
C VAL A 591 28.34 0.84 14.60
N THR A 592 29.61 1.25 14.74
CA THR A 592 30.15 1.88 15.94
C THR A 592 30.30 3.37 15.71
N PHE A 593 29.74 4.16 16.63
CA PHE A 593 29.72 5.61 16.59
C PHE A 593 30.56 6.20 17.71
N ALA A 594 31.23 7.32 17.44
CA ALA A 594 31.76 8.17 18.48
C ALA A 594 30.62 8.76 19.31
N ALA A 595 30.84 8.98 20.61
CA ALA A 595 29.91 9.75 21.43
C ALA A 595 29.77 11.18 20.86
N LEU A 596 28.54 11.64 20.69
CA LEU A 596 28.25 13.01 20.24
C LEU A 596 28.14 13.93 21.45
N PRO A 597 28.98 14.97 21.59
CA PRO A 597 28.90 15.90 22.72
C PRO A 597 27.57 16.68 22.76
N GLY A 598 26.99 16.80 23.94
CA GLY A 598 25.80 17.63 24.20
C GLY A 598 24.84 17.00 25.19
N ARG A 599 23.93 17.81 25.72
CA ARG A 599 22.82 17.39 26.61
C ARG A 599 21.61 17.03 25.75
N SER A 600 20.89 15.95 26.10
CA SER A 600 19.67 15.58 25.36
C SER A 600 18.51 16.51 25.67
N LEU A 601 17.85 17.01 24.62
CA LEU A 601 16.64 17.83 24.74
C LEU A 601 15.43 17.06 25.30
N HIS A 602 15.53 15.74 25.49
CA HIS A 602 14.52 14.98 26.25
C HIS A 602 14.44 15.43 27.72
N HIS A 603 15.57 15.83 28.31
CA HIS A 603 15.69 16.16 29.73
C HIS A 603 15.71 17.67 29.94
N GLU A 604 14.53 18.31 30.03
CA GLU A 604 14.45 19.77 30.19
C GLU A 604 15.19 20.30 31.42
N SER A 605 15.30 19.49 32.49
CA SER A 605 16.00 19.84 33.73
C SER A 605 17.51 20.03 33.54
N ALA A 606 18.06 19.58 32.41
CA ALA A 606 19.46 19.78 32.08
C ALA A 606 19.73 21.20 31.55
N PHE A 607 18.72 22.06 31.38
CA PHE A 607 18.82 23.38 30.75
C PHE A 607 18.18 24.47 31.61
N THR A 608 18.85 25.60 31.74
CA THR A 608 18.24 26.85 32.22
C THR A 608 17.19 27.37 31.24
N ALA A 609 16.37 28.34 31.67
CA ALA A 609 15.35 28.98 30.83
C ALA A 609 15.91 29.42 29.47
N ALA A 610 16.97 30.23 29.53
CA ALA A 610 17.65 30.82 28.39
C ALA A 610 18.36 29.79 27.49
N GLU A 611 19.01 28.77 28.07
CA GLU A 611 19.68 27.74 27.27
C GLU A 611 18.68 26.92 26.44
N TRP A 612 17.52 26.62 26.97
CA TRP A 612 16.48 25.89 26.23
C TRP A 612 15.95 26.70 25.05
N ASP A 613 15.67 27.99 25.27
CA ASP A 613 15.18 28.89 24.23
C ASP A 613 16.22 29.05 23.12
N ARG A 614 17.49 29.24 23.50
CA ARG A 614 18.63 29.27 22.58
C ARG A 614 18.78 27.95 21.82
N ALA A 615 18.71 26.81 22.53
CA ALA A 615 18.85 25.50 21.92
C ALA A 615 17.77 25.27 20.84
N TRP A 616 16.50 25.55 21.13
CA TRP A 616 15.44 25.36 20.15
C TRP A 616 15.52 26.34 18.98
N ALA A 617 15.96 27.58 19.21
CA ALA A 617 16.24 28.53 18.12
C ALA A 617 17.33 27.97 17.17
N GLU A 618 18.46 27.51 17.71
CA GLU A 618 19.55 26.92 16.92
C GLU A 618 19.11 25.62 16.22
N ILE A 619 18.24 24.81 16.83
CA ILE A 619 17.64 23.63 16.19
C ILE A 619 16.79 24.02 14.98
N ALA A 620 15.97 25.06 15.09
CA ALA A 620 15.16 25.54 13.97
C ALA A 620 16.02 26.09 12.84
N GLU A 621 17.08 26.83 13.16
CA GLU A 621 18.06 27.30 12.19
C GLU A 621 18.76 26.14 11.48
N ALA A 622 19.14 25.09 12.22
CA ALA A 622 19.77 23.90 11.68
C ALA A 622 18.83 23.11 10.76
N LEU A 623 17.55 22.97 11.12
CA LEU A 623 16.53 22.37 10.25
C LEU A 623 16.35 23.18 8.96
N ALA A 624 16.24 24.50 9.06
CA ALA A 624 16.11 25.38 7.91
C ALA A 624 17.35 25.30 7.00
N ALA A 625 18.55 25.23 7.58
CA ALA A 625 19.79 25.03 6.82
C ALA A 625 19.79 23.71 6.07
N ALA A 626 19.41 22.61 6.74
CA ALA A 626 19.31 21.30 6.12
C ALA A 626 18.32 21.27 4.95
N ARG A 627 17.17 21.95 5.08
CA ARG A 627 16.12 22.01 4.06
C ARG A 627 16.48 22.86 2.84
N ARG A 628 17.37 23.85 3.01
CA ARG A 628 17.92 24.64 1.90
C ARG A 628 18.99 23.90 1.11
N THR A 629 19.62 22.89 1.70
CA THR A 629 20.62 22.05 1.01
C THR A 629 19.93 21.28 -0.12
N ARG A 630 20.31 21.56 -1.38
CA ARG A 630 19.81 20.78 -2.51
C ARG A 630 20.28 19.33 -2.35
N PRO A 631 19.41 18.33 -2.60
CA PRO A 631 19.81 16.93 -2.48
C PRO A 631 20.88 16.45 -3.47
N ASN A 632 21.35 17.32 -4.37
CA ASN A 632 22.49 17.10 -5.27
C ASN A 632 23.45 18.30 -5.19
N GLY A 633 24.30 18.32 -4.17
CA GLY A 633 25.57 19.04 -4.22
C GLY A 633 26.58 18.26 -5.07
N ALA A 634 26.32 18.14 -6.38
CA ALA A 634 27.41 17.91 -7.32
C ALA A 634 27.75 19.28 -7.91
N ALA A 635 28.93 19.79 -7.54
CA ALA A 635 29.62 20.71 -8.42
C ALA A 635 29.60 20.11 -9.83
N GLU A 636 29.34 20.94 -10.85
CA GLU A 636 29.28 20.56 -12.27
C GLU A 636 30.63 20.01 -12.83
N ASN A 637 31.58 19.62 -11.98
CA ASN A 637 32.90 19.15 -12.37
C ASN A 637 33.26 17.83 -11.66
N ALA A 638 32.90 16.70 -12.28
CA ALA A 638 33.69 15.47 -12.40
C ALA A 638 32.77 14.37 -12.95
N GLY A 639 33.18 13.69 -14.03
CA GLY A 639 32.41 12.64 -14.72
C GLY A 639 32.15 11.37 -13.92
N ILE A 640 31.40 11.49 -12.81
CA ILE A 640 30.91 10.40 -11.98
C ILE A 640 29.42 10.20 -12.31
N PRO A 641 28.96 8.96 -12.55
CA PRO A 641 27.55 8.69 -12.82
C PRO A 641 26.65 9.23 -11.70
N ALA A 642 25.52 9.83 -12.07
CA ALA A 642 24.57 10.42 -11.12
C ALA A 642 24.13 9.38 -10.06
N PRO A 643 24.13 9.73 -8.77
CA PRO A 643 23.66 8.82 -7.72
C PRO A 643 22.18 8.47 -7.91
N ALA A 644 21.80 7.25 -7.50
CA ALA A 644 20.42 6.79 -7.52
C ALA A 644 19.53 7.76 -6.73
N ALA A 645 18.34 8.08 -7.26
CA ALA A 645 17.40 9.00 -6.63
C ALA A 645 17.14 8.62 -5.16
N LEU A 646 17.30 9.59 -4.25
CA LEU A 646 17.04 9.41 -2.82
C LEU A 646 15.61 8.90 -2.59
N PRO A 647 15.38 7.99 -1.62
CA PRO A 647 14.05 7.52 -1.29
C PRO A 647 13.15 8.70 -0.88
N VAL A 648 11.89 8.66 -1.29
CA VAL A 648 10.88 9.67 -0.96
C VAL A 648 9.84 9.07 -0.01
N HIS A 649 9.55 9.77 1.08
CA HIS A 649 8.50 9.45 2.06
C HIS A 649 7.49 10.60 2.13
N GLY A 650 6.45 10.51 1.31
CA GLY A 650 5.37 11.49 1.25
C GLY A 650 4.15 11.11 2.10
N PRO A 651 3.04 11.86 1.95
CA PRO A 651 1.82 11.66 2.72
C PRO A 651 1.24 10.23 2.67
N ALA A 652 1.30 9.58 1.50
CA ALA A 652 0.80 8.21 1.34
C ALA A 652 1.62 7.18 2.14
N GLN A 653 2.94 7.35 2.22
CA GLN A 653 3.80 6.50 3.04
C GLN A 653 3.52 6.71 4.53
N GLU A 654 3.27 7.95 4.96
CA GLU A 654 2.91 8.24 6.35
C GLU A 654 1.54 7.64 6.74
N ALA A 655 0.55 7.75 5.87
CA ALA A 655 -0.75 7.09 6.08
C ALA A 655 -0.61 5.57 6.21
N ALA A 656 0.31 4.95 5.47
CA ALA A 656 0.60 3.52 5.59
C ALA A 656 1.29 3.16 6.91
N VAL A 657 2.21 4.00 7.40
CA VAL A 657 2.85 3.82 8.71
C VAL A 657 1.81 3.87 9.83
N LEU A 658 0.89 4.85 9.77
CA LEU A 658 -0.16 5.00 10.77
C LEU A 658 -1.10 3.77 10.78
N ALA A 659 -1.52 3.29 9.61
CA ALA A 659 -2.35 2.10 9.49
C ALA A 659 -1.66 0.82 10.02
N ASP A 660 -0.37 0.64 9.69
CA ASP A 660 0.44 -0.50 10.17
C ASP A 660 0.57 -0.49 11.70
N TRP A 661 0.68 0.69 12.33
CA TRP A 661 0.68 0.81 13.79
C TRP A 661 -0.66 0.45 14.43
N LEU A 662 -1.78 0.90 13.85
CA LEU A 662 -3.11 0.50 14.33
C LEU A 662 -3.27 -1.03 14.24
N GLU A 663 -2.98 -1.61 13.08
CA GLU A 663 -3.12 -3.06 12.84
C GLU A 663 -2.34 -3.89 13.87
N ARG A 664 -1.08 -3.52 14.12
CA ARG A 664 -0.20 -4.29 15.01
C ARG A 664 -0.55 -4.16 16.49
N THR A 665 -1.27 -3.11 16.88
CA THR A 665 -1.54 -2.80 18.29
C THR A 665 -3.01 -2.98 18.69
N ALA A 666 -3.92 -3.08 17.72
CA ALA A 666 -5.36 -3.20 17.96
C ALA A 666 -5.73 -4.37 18.90
N ALA A 667 -5.11 -5.54 18.70
CA ALA A 667 -5.36 -6.74 19.50
C ALA A 667 -4.99 -6.59 20.99
N TRP A 668 -4.06 -5.70 21.31
CA TRP A 668 -3.56 -5.49 22.67
C TRP A 668 -4.23 -4.31 23.36
N THR A 669 -4.48 -3.25 22.60
CA THR A 669 -4.95 -1.97 23.14
C THR A 669 -6.47 -1.88 23.20
N GLY A 670 -7.19 -2.78 22.53
CA GLY A 670 -8.66 -2.73 22.46
C GLY A 670 -9.16 -1.42 21.88
N ALA A 671 -8.50 -0.94 20.82
CA ALA A 671 -8.78 0.34 20.16
C ALA A 671 -10.28 0.54 19.90
N GLN A 672 -10.80 1.67 20.35
CA GLN A 672 -12.23 1.95 20.22
C GLN A 672 -12.59 2.22 18.76
N PRO A 673 -13.83 1.92 18.32
CA PRO A 673 -14.27 2.22 16.96
C PRO A 673 -14.07 3.68 16.55
N GLY A 674 -14.20 4.62 17.50
CA GLY A 674 -13.91 6.04 17.27
C GLY A 674 -12.45 6.31 16.92
N PHE A 675 -11.52 5.64 17.59
CA PHE A 675 -10.08 5.77 17.32
C PHE A 675 -9.71 5.19 15.96
N VAL A 676 -10.29 4.03 15.61
CA VAL A 676 -10.13 3.42 14.28
C VAL A 676 -10.59 4.40 13.19
N ARG A 677 -11.77 5.02 13.34
CA ARG A 677 -12.28 6.04 12.42
C ARG A 677 -11.38 7.27 12.34
N ALA A 678 -10.80 7.72 13.46
CA ALA A 678 -9.87 8.84 13.47
C ALA A 678 -8.60 8.53 12.66
N VAL A 679 -8.04 7.33 12.84
CA VAL A 679 -6.90 6.84 12.04
C VAL A 679 -7.23 6.75 10.56
N GLU A 680 -8.39 6.19 10.22
CA GLU A 680 -8.84 6.08 8.83
C GLU A 680 -9.04 7.45 8.18
N LYS A 681 -9.72 8.39 8.87
CA LYS A 681 -9.96 9.75 8.42
C LYS A 681 -8.64 10.49 8.18
N VAL A 682 -7.73 10.50 9.15
CA VAL A 682 -6.41 11.15 9.01
C VAL A 682 -5.60 10.50 7.89
N GLY A 683 -5.63 9.17 7.79
CA GLY A 683 -4.96 8.43 6.72
C GLY A 683 -5.52 8.75 5.32
N GLN A 684 -6.83 8.93 5.18
CA GLN A 684 -7.46 9.38 3.94
C GLN A 684 -7.09 10.83 3.60
N THR A 685 -7.16 11.74 4.57
CA THR A 685 -6.77 13.15 4.37
C THR A 685 -5.30 13.28 3.96
N LEU A 686 -4.39 12.50 4.57
CA LEU A 686 -2.99 12.46 4.17
C LEU A 686 -2.84 12.03 2.70
N ARG A 687 -3.53 10.96 2.27
CA ARG A 687 -3.46 10.49 0.87
C ARG A 687 -4.01 11.49 -0.14
N GLY A 688 -4.94 12.35 0.28
CA GLY A 688 -5.51 13.41 -0.53
C GLY A 688 -4.71 14.71 -0.54
N LEU A 689 -3.59 14.82 0.20
CA LEU A 689 -2.78 16.03 0.19
C LEU A 689 -2.13 16.26 -1.19
N PRO A 690 -2.15 17.51 -1.70
CA PRO A 690 -1.42 17.85 -2.92
C PRO A 690 0.08 17.67 -2.70
N ALA A 691 0.77 17.22 -3.74
CA ALA A 691 2.22 17.09 -3.75
C ALA A 691 2.87 18.47 -3.57
N VAL A 692 3.92 18.52 -2.74
CA VAL A 692 4.77 19.70 -2.54
C VAL A 692 6.23 19.29 -2.73
N GLY A 693 7.12 20.26 -2.86
CA GLY A 693 8.55 19.99 -2.95
C GLY A 693 9.04 19.19 -1.73
N ASN A 694 9.80 18.13 -1.98
CA ASN A 694 10.37 17.31 -0.90
C ASN A 694 11.63 17.97 -0.33
N VAL A 695 11.81 17.82 0.98
CA VAL A 695 13.01 18.29 1.70
C VAL A 695 13.70 17.12 2.40
N PRO A 696 15.00 17.24 2.73
CA PRO A 696 15.65 16.35 3.69
C PRO A 696 14.80 16.20 4.96
N THR A 697 14.45 14.96 5.26
CA THR A 697 13.49 14.60 6.31
C THR A 697 14.06 13.44 7.12
N HIS A 698 14.08 13.58 8.43
CA HIS A 698 14.56 12.59 9.38
C HIS A 698 13.54 11.44 9.56
N ARG A 699 12.24 11.74 9.47
CA ARG A 699 11.05 10.86 9.61
C ARG A 699 10.67 10.46 11.03
N ASP A 700 11.63 10.31 11.92
CA ASP A 700 11.36 10.02 13.35
C ASP A 700 11.93 11.13 14.25
N LEU A 701 11.86 12.39 13.78
CA LEU A 701 12.45 13.51 14.51
C LEU A 701 11.68 13.79 15.80
N HIS A 702 12.36 13.64 16.93
CA HIS A 702 11.82 13.98 18.23
C HIS A 702 12.93 14.31 19.22
N ASP A 703 12.55 14.84 20.37
CA ASP A 703 13.43 15.28 21.47
C ASP A 703 14.58 14.33 21.87
N LYS A 704 14.37 13.02 21.85
CA LYS A 704 15.45 12.05 22.16
C LYS A 704 16.52 11.93 21.08
N GLN A 705 16.27 12.44 19.87
CA GLN A 705 17.25 12.46 18.78
C GLN A 705 18.03 13.76 18.71
N LEU A 706 17.73 14.72 19.60
CA LEU A 706 18.35 16.04 19.60
C LEU A 706 19.23 16.20 20.82
N LEU A 707 20.48 16.58 20.58
CA LEU A 707 21.41 17.05 21.59
C LEU A 707 21.69 18.53 21.37
N TRP A 708 22.05 19.23 22.44
CA TRP A 708 22.56 20.59 22.34
C TRP A 708 23.74 20.81 23.27
N ASP A 709 24.73 21.50 22.74
CA ASP A 709 25.93 21.92 23.45
C ASP A 709 26.07 23.45 23.34
N PRO A 710 26.37 24.18 24.43
CA PRO A 710 26.43 25.64 24.40
C PRO A 710 27.54 26.22 23.51
N GLU A 711 28.60 25.44 23.26
CA GLU A 711 29.75 25.83 22.45
C GLU A 711 29.66 25.24 21.04
N LEU A 712 29.24 23.98 20.92
CA LEU A 712 29.24 23.23 19.66
C LEU A 712 27.88 23.24 18.93
N GLY A 713 26.82 23.72 19.57
CA GLY A 713 25.48 23.84 18.98
C GLY A 713 24.74 22.50 18.80
N PRO A 714 23.77 22.44 17.88
CA PRO A 714 22.88 21.28 17.66
C PRO A 714 23.58 19.97 17.29
N GLY A 715 23.11 18.87 17.88
CA GLY A 715 23.47 17.51 17.51
C GLY A 715 22.25 16.67 17.14
N LEU A 716 22.39 15.81 16.13
CA LEU A 716 21.32 14.95 15.61
C LEU A 716 21.72 13.47 15.64
N LEU A 717 20.86 12.62 16.20
CA LEU A 717 21.06 11.18 16.35
C LEU A 717 20.05 10.37 15.51
N ASP A 718 20.33 9.07 15.31
CA ASP A 718 19.41 8.07 14.72
C ASP A 718 18.86 8.41 13.32
N VAL A 719 19.73 8.92 12.46
CA VAL A 719 19.43 9.34 11.09
C VAL A 719 19.23 8.18 10.09
N ASP A 720 19.12 6.93 10.56
CA ASP A 720 18.94 5.73 9.72
C ASP A 720 17.76 5.86 8.73
N THR A 721 16.72 6.59 9.15
CA THR A 721 15.49 6.78 8.36
C THR A 721 15.52 7.99 7.45
N ALA A 722 16.62 8.77 7.42
CA ALA A 722 16.73 9.98 6.64
C ALA A 722 16.40 9.73 5.16
N CYS A 723 15.62 10.62 4.56
CA CYS A 723 15.17 10.53 3.17
C CYS A 723 14.74 11.91 2.67
N LEU A 724 14.17 11.97 1.47
CA LEU A 724 13.37 13.11 1.04
C LEU A 724 11.93 12.91 1.50
N GLY A 725 11.26 13.96 1.97
CA GLY A 725 9.89 13.84 2.46
C GLY A 725 9.13 15.14 2.48
N ASP A 726 7.88 15.05 2.91
CA ASP A 726 7.01 16.21 3.06
C ASP A 726 7.59 17.19 4.10
N PRO A 727 7.72 18.48 3.78
CA PRO A 727 8.31 19.46 4.70
C PRO A 727 7.51 19.61 6.00
N ALA A 728 6.24 19.25 6.04
CA ALA A 728 5.43 19.27 7.27
C ALA A 728 5.69 18.07 8.20
N LEU A 729 6.36 17.00 7.75
CA LEU A 729 6.46 15.75 8.49
C LEU A 729 7.23 15.90 9.81
N ASP A 730 8.51 16.31 9.74
CA ASP A 730 9.35 16.44 10.94
C ASP A 730 8.82 17.53 11.89
N LEU A 731 8.22 18.60 11.35
CA LEU A 731 7.60 19.67 12.13
C LEU A 731 6.35 19.18 12.88
N GLY A 732 5.49 18.41 12.21
CA GLY A 732 4.34 17.76 12.83
C GLY A 732 4.75 16.75 13.90
N ASN A 733 5.82 15.98 13.66
CA ASN A 733 6.38 15.08 14.66
C ASN A 733 6.83 15.84 15.92
N LEU A 734 7.58 16.93 15.77
CA LEU A 734 8.07 17.74 16.89
C LEU A 734 6.92 18.34 17.73
N ARG A 735 5.89 18.89 17.08
CA ARG A 735 4.71 19.43 17.79
C ARG A 735 3.97 18.34 18.56
N ALA A 736 3.74 17.20 17.94
CA ALA A 736 3.09 16.06 18.60
C ALA A 736 3.89 15.54 19.80
N HIS A 737 5.22 15.47 19.66
CA HIS A 737 6.09 15.08 20.76
C HIS A 737 6.12 16.12 21.88
N ALA A 738 6.08 17.42 21.59
CA ALA A 738 5.97 18.45 22.62
C ALA A 738 4.70 18.30 23.45
N LEU A 739 3.55 18.12 22.80
CA LEU A 739 2.28 17.83 23.48
C LEU A 739 2.38 16.54 24.31
N TRP A 740 2.99 15.50 23.76
CA TRP A 740 3.12 14.22 24.45
C TRP A 740 4.06 14.31 25.67
N ARG A 741 5.20 14.99 25.58
CA ARG A 741 6.12 15.18 26.71
C ARG A 741 5.51 15.98 27.84
N GLN A 742 4.71 16.99 27.51
CA GLN A 742 3.92 17.72 28.50
C GLN A 742 2.96 16.77 29.24
N ARG A 743 2.23 15.91 28.52
CA ARG A 743 1.32 14.92 29.15
C ARG A 743 2.03 13.91 30.02
N GLN A 744 3.24 13.52 29.65
CA GLN A 744 4.04 12.59 30.45
C GLN A 744 4.64 13.25 31.70
N GLY A 745 4.53 14.57 31.86
CA GLY A 745 5.23 15.33 32.89
C GLY A 745 6.75 15.35 32.70
N VAL A 746 7.22 15.01 31.49
CA VAL A 746 8.65 15.09 31.14
C VAL A 746 9.03 16.54 30.86
N TRP A 747 8.13 17.28 30.23
CA TRP A 747 8.28 18.71 29.99
C TRP A 747 7.22 19.51 30.74
N SER A 748 7.61 20.68 31.25
CA SER A 748 6.66 21.69 31.70
C SER A 748 5.90 22.30 30.51
N ALA A 749 4.72 22.86 30.78
CA ALA A 749 3.90 23.52 29.74
C ALA A 749 4.68 24.64 29.03
N ALA A 750 5.40 25.47 29.79
CA ALA A 750 6.21 26.57 29.24
C ALA A 750 7.28 26.06 28.24
N ARG A 751 7.88 24.90 28.52
CA ARG A 751 8.93 24.30 27.69
C ARG A 751 8.37 23.68 26.42
N ALA A 752 7.24 22.98 26.53
CA ALA A 752 6.51 22.49 25.37
C ALA A 752 6.03 23.63 24.46
N ASP A 753 5.60 24.76 25.05
CA ASP A 753 5.17 25.94 24.31
C ASP A 753 6.31 26.61 23.54
N VAL A 754 7.53 26.63 24.08
CA VAL A 754 8.73 27.07 23.33
C VAL A 754 8.89 26.25 22.06
N VAL A 755 8.87 24.92 22.16
CA VAL A 755 9.03 24.03 20.99
C VAL A 755 7.94 24.28 19.95
N ARG A 756 6.69 24.38 20.38
CA ARG A 756 5.55 24.62 19.47
C ARG A 756 5.68 25.96 18.76
N ARG A 757 6.00 27.05 19.49
CA ARG A 757 6.20 28.38 18.89
C ARG A 757 7.35 28.36 17.90
N THR A 758 8.49 27.79 18.27
CA THR A 758 9.65 27.69 17.38
C THR A 758 9.33 26.91 16.10
N VAL A 759 8.57 25.81 16.19
CA VAL A 759 8.13 25.07 15.00
C VAL A 759 7.16 25.89 14.15
N ASP A 760 6.20 26.57 14.78
CA ASP A 760 5.21 27.40 14.08
C ASP A 760 5.89 28.61 13.38
N GLU A 761 6.88 29.23 14.01
CA GLU A 761 7.72 30.30 13.45
C GLU A 761 8.54 29.81 12.25
N LEU A 762 9.22 28.66 12.37
CA LEU A 762 9.96 28.05 11.27
C LEU A 762 9.04 27.73 10.08
N ALA A 763 7.89 27.12 10.36
CA ALA A 763 6.94 26.77 9.32
C ALA A 763 6.38 27.99 8.60
N SER A 764 6.10 29.08 9.34
CA SER A 764 5.68 30.35 8.77
C SER A 764 6.77 30.95 7.88
N ALA A 765 8.04 30.88 8.30
CA ALA A 765 9.17 31.36 7.51
C ALA A 765 9.38 30.56 6.21
N GLU A 766 9.05 29.26 6.22
CA GLU A 766 9.10 28.38 5.05
C GLU A 766 7.82 28.41 4.18
N GLY A 767 6.80 29.21 4.56
CA GLY A 767 5.53 29.30 3.83
C GLY A 767 4.68 28.02 3.90
N LEU A 768 4.85 27.20 4.94
CA LEU A 768 4.11 25.95 5.10
C LEU A 768 2.72 26.21 5.71
N PRO A 769 1.63 25.71 5.10
CA PRO A 769 0.29 25.89 5.64
C PRO A 769 0.12 25.21 7.01
N ALA A 770 -0.33 25.96 8.02
CA ALA A 770 -0.61 25.44 9.36
C ALA A 770 -1.53 24.19 9.37
N PRO A 771 -2.58 24.08 8.52
CA PRO A 771 -3.39 22.87 8.45
C PRO A 771 -2.61 21.61 8.03
N ARG A 772 -1.58 21.75 7.17
CA ARG A 772 -0.74 20.62 6.73
C ARG A 772 0.08 20.07 7.91
N ILE A 773 0.68 20.97 8.69
CA ILE A 773 1.45 20.60 9.90
C ILE A 773 0.54 19.99 10.95
N GLY A 774 -0.63 20.57 11.17
CA GLY A 774 -1.64 20.04 12.09
C GLY A 774 -2.09 18.63 11.72
N LEU A 775 -2.14 18.29 10.42
CA LEU A 775 -2.44 16.93 9.98
C LEU A 775 -1.33 15.93 10.32
N TYR A 776 -0.06 16.30 10.10
CA TYR A 776 1.10 15.46 10.49
C TYR A 776 1.25 15.34 12.01
N GLU A 777 0.95 16.41 12.75
CA GLU A 777 0.85 16.37 14.21
C GLU A 777 -0.22 15.36 14.65
N HIS A 778 -1.43 15.45 14.08
CA HIS A 778 -2.53 14.53 14.41
C HIS A 778 -2.18 13.07 14.06
N ALA A 779 -1.61 12.83 12.88
CA ALA A 779 -1.12 11.49 12.50
C ALA A 779 -0.09 10.95 13.50
N THR A 780 0.82 11.81 13.96
CA THR A 780 1.82 11.44 14.96
C THR A 780 1.20 11.17 16.33
N LEU A 781 0.23 11.96 16.77
CA LEU A 781 -0.47 11.71 18.04
C LEU A 781 -1.23 10.39 18.03
N LEU A 782 -1.90 10.04 16.93
CA LEU A 782 -2.54 8.74 16.75
C LEU A 782 -1.50 7.60 16.78
N ARG A 783 -0.34 7.79 16.13
CA ARG A 783 0.78 6.83 16.17
C ARG A 783 1.36 6.69 17.59
N LEU A 784 1.53 7.79 18.31
CA LEU A 784 2.02 7.82 19.68
C LEU A 784 1.05 7.10 20.61
N ARG A 785 -0.27 7.31 20.47
CA ARG A 785 -1.28 6.50 21.15
C ARG A 785 -0.99 5.02 20.93
N CYS A 786 -0.88 4.55 19.69
CA CYS A 786 -0.62 3.12 19.41
C CYS A 786 0.65 2.59 20.10
N VAL A 787 1.72 3.38 20.09
CA VAL A 787 3.02 2.99 20.68
C VAL A 787 2.96 2.96 22.20
N TYR A 788 2.43 4.01 22.83
CA TYR A 788 2.46 4.20 24.28
C TYR A 788 1.33 3.47 25.00
N ALA A 789 0.25 3.11 24.32
CA ALA A 789 -0.77 2.22 24.86
C ALA A 789 -0.24 0.82 25.20
N LEU A 790 0.87 0.39 24.59
CA LEU A 790 1.56 -0.86 24.96
C LEU A 790 2.48 -0.73 26.18
N ARG A 791 2.77 0.50 26.62
CA ARG A 791 3.74 0.75 27.70
C ARG A 791 2.97 0.99 28.99
N PRO A 792 3.06 0.09 29.99
CA PRO A 792 2.12 0.10 31.12
C PRO A 792 2.13 1.42 31.89
N ARG A 793 3.32 2.02 32.09
CA ARG A 793 3.50 3.33 32.72
C ARG A 793 2.73 4.47 32.04
N TYR A 794 2.50 4.38 30.72
CA TYR A 794 1.88 5.44 29.92
C TYR A 794 0.54 5.02 29.30
N ALA A 795 0.04 3.82 29.62
CA ALA A 795 -1.19 3.30 29.02
C ALA A 795 -2.40 4.19 29.31
N GLN A 796 -2.50 4.73 30.54
CA GLN A 796 -3.58 5.66 30.89
C GLN A 796 -3.47 6.98 30.12
N ALA A 797 -2.29 7.61 30.09
CA ALA A 797 -2.08 8.84 29.33
C ALA A 797 -2.36 8.66 27.82
N ALA A 798 -2.10 7.47 27.27
CA ALA A 798 -2.45 7.13 25.90
C ALA A 798 -3.97 6.96 25.71
N ALA A 799 -4.68 6.43 26.70
CA ALA A 799 -6.15 6.34 26.69
C ALA A 799 -6.80 7.73 26.78
N ASP A 800 -6.25 8.62 27.61
CA ASP A 800 -6.74 10.01 27.72
C ASP A 800 -6.51 10.77 26.40
N LEU A 801 -5.36 10.54 25.75
CA LEU A 801 -5.08 11.07 24.42
C LEU A 801 -6.07 10.53 23.38
N GLU A 802 -6.41 9.23 23.42
CA GLU A 802 -7.43 8.66 22.53
C GLU A 802 -8.80 9.31 22.71
N ALA A 803 -9.26 9.53 23.94
CA ALA A 803 -10.54 10.17 24.21
C ALA A 803 -10.62 11.58 23.59
N GLU A 804 -9.53 12.34 23.64
CA GLU A 804 -9.46 13.68 23.06
C GLU A 804 -9.40 13.67 21.53
N LEU A 805 -8.59 12.78 20.94
CA LEU A 805 -8.49 12.66 19.49
C LEU A 805 -9.81 12.18 18.86
N THR A 806 -10.62 11.44 19.63
CA THR A 806 -11.93 10.93 19.18
C THR A 806 -13.09 11.87 19.49
N GLY A 807 -12.99 12.73 20.51
CA GLY A 807 -14.01 13.73 20.86
C GLY A 807 -13.99 15.00 19.99
N ARG A 808 -12.97 15.19 19.15
CA ARG A 808 -12.85 16.30 18.19
C ARG A 808 -13.38 15.96 16.78
N LEU A 809 -14.10 14.85 16.62
CA LEU A 809 -14.61 14.35 15.33
C LEU A 809 -15.96 14.94 14.93
#